data_AF-A0A956CCB0-F1
#
_entry.id   AF-A0A956CCB0-F1
#
_cell.length_a   1.000
_cell.length_b   1.000
_cell.length_c   1.000
_cell.angle_alpha   90.00
_cell.angle_beta   90.00
_cell.angle_gamma   90.00
#
_symmetry.space_group_name_H-M   'P 1'
#
loop_
_entity.id
_entity.type
_entity.pdbx_description
1 polymer ?
#
loop_
_entity_poly.entity_id
_entity_poly.type
_entity_poly.pdbx_seq_one_letter_code
_entity_poly.pdbx_strand_id
1 'polypeptide(L)'
;MMLQRTLFLLSLSLLLWGCGASPERRESTRAELSGESALLSEFRAAERETGVPAEVLASISWVQTRLGNAKNPAPFAAAGEDHVPSEWGLMAIGSANLTSVDVAATLTGTTAEQVATNDGANVRGAAALLRVMGRARGVTRGAPQAAWLEAVEAYGGDALRVEVAELLRVGFVGKDAAGLELRMTGTGASDELGTVQLALGYPGANWNPAYSGNYTNSNRGASQINYIVIHTTQGSYAGTISWFKNASSKVSAHYVVRSSDGQITQMVDDADIAWHDACFNTNSIGIEHEGYVADPGKWYTEAMYTASAKLTAWLADQYGIPKDKAHIMGHGEAPDCSDHTDPGPGWDWNHYMSLVKNGGNQKPTGYLDGVDCDGVRGWAQDPDAKTKSIDVHLYWGGAAGSGAPATSLNANVSRQDLCSALGSCEHAFDIAAPLSLFDGKPHEVHAYAIDSAGGPNAELNKSPGTLNCTAQVPTGVRRHVTNPDSLAAWHFDLFWQMLPLSDAQIAGIPEADPLPATPELVQADDGSPEVWIVDGKWRRHVPSPEAMAAWGFAFSDVQQVPAAQVNALKEGPALRPEPILVKDSAGKVDAIDDPFPVDPPSTGGAGGAGGSTATGGSTATGGSTASGGSSGGQKTKLVDDSSDGSCACRAAGGSPRGTSGWFALLLLALPWLRRRPRRALVPLVLFALGCSAAPDDGAVEGDPSADDPALMSVSSEPLSSIDCSESQDTGYTSGKAFPITVVTVDGKKVEKDTANAYYVMAQAAAAAGVNLKIVSGFRTMAEQQYLYSCYVNCSCNNCNLAAKPGYSNHQSGHALDLNTSASGVLTWLNNHGAAYGFKRTVPSETWHWEWWGGGPGGGPCGNHKPTGYLDGVSCDGVNGWAQDPDEKTKSIDVHLYWGGPAGSGAKGTSLNANQSRQDLCSALGSCEHAFDISPPLSLFDGQPHEVHGYAIDSQGGANAELNKSPGTLKCTAEVPKGVRRHVINPDSLAAWHFDLFWQMLPLSDAQIASIPEEDALPATPELIQADDGSPEVWLVDGKWRRHVPDPAAMAAWGFAFSDVQQVPAAQVNALEVGPDLRAEPILVKDESGKVDVIDEPMPVEPPSGGTGGASGSGGDSASGGAPAMGGATASGGSSGVGQKTKLSDSGSDEGSCACRAAGRTPADPWGFLAFALVLLPWLRRRNAGAFQPRE
;
A
#
# COMPACT_ATOMS: atom_id res chain seq x y z
N MET A 1 -46.89 55.86 -34.10
CA MET A 1 -46.80 56.63 -32.84
C MET A 1 -45.72 55.98 -31.98
N MET A 2 -44.76 56.68 -31.36
CA MET A 2 -44.82 57.83 -30.42
C MET A 2 -45.37 57.47 -29.03
N LEU A 3 -44.57 57.85 -28.02
CA LEU A 3 -44.74 57.68 -26.57
C LEU A 3 -44.73 56.21 -26.09
N GLN A 4 -44.13 55.87 -24.94
CA GLN A 4 -43.57 56.73 -23.89
C GLN A 4 -42.14 56.31 -23.50
N ARG A 5 -41.18 57.21 -23.73
CA ARG A 5 -40.04 57.38 -22.81
C ARG A 5 -40.51 58.20 -21.60
N THR A 6 -39.65 58.29 -20.58
CA THR A 6 -39.68 59.32 -19.54
C THR A 6 -40.69 59.12 -18.41
N LEU A 7 -40.31 58.27 -17.45
CA LEU A 7 -40.45 58.58 -16.03
C LEU A 7 -39.21 58.05 -15.28
N PHE A 8 -38.28 59.00 -15.03
CA PHE A 8 -37.48 59.18 -13.81
C PHE A 8 -37.00 57.90 -13.08
N LEU A 9 -35.70 57.55 -13.06
CA LEU A 9 -34.51 58.40 -12.81
C LEU A 9 -34.64 59.29 -11.56
N LEU A 10 -34.76 58.67 -10.38
CA LEU A 10 -34.27 59.21 -9.10
C LEU A 10 -34.18 58.11 -8.01
N SER A 11 -33.15 57.28 -8.09
CA SER A 11 -32.22 57.07 -6.97
C SER A 11 -30.96 56.35 -7.47
N LEU A 12 -29.84 57.07 -7.49
CA LEU A 12 -28.50 56.50 -7.73
C LEU A 12 -27.82 56.32 -6.37
N SER A 13 -27.91 55.13 -5.77
CA SER A 13 -27.09 54.68 -4.63
C SER A 13 -27.38 53.20 -4.33
N LEU A 14 -26.33 52.36 -4.38
CA LEU A 14 -26.36 50.89 -4.20
C LEU A 14 -27.16 50.14 -5.32
N LEU A 15 -26.69 49.05 -5.92
CA LEU A 15 -25.41 48.31 -5.82
C LEU A 15 -24.84 47.98 -7.21
N LEU A 16 -23.52 47.77 -7.26
CA LEU A 16 -22.81 47.12 -8.37
C LEU A 16 -22.63 45.63 -8.05
N TRP A 17 -22.19 44.86 -9.07
CA TRP A 17 -21.95 43.41 -9.09
C TRP A 17 -23.22 42.52 -8.99
N GLY A 18 -23.32 41.44 -9.77
CA GLY A 18 -22.42 41.02 -10.85
C GLY A 18 -22.97 39.82 -11.64
N CYS A 19 -22.80 39.83 -12.96
CA CYS A 19 -23.02 38.65 -13.80
C CYS A 19 -21.72 37.87 -13.93
N GLY A 20 -21.76 36.56 -13.69
CA GLY A 20 -20.66 35.64 -13.95
C GLY A 20 -21.19 34.25 -14.25
N ALA A 21 -20.94 33.75 -15.46
CA ALA A 21 -21.08 32.33 -15.75
C ALA A 21 -19.85 31.60 -15.20
N SER A 22 -20.02 30.41 -14.65
CA SER A 22 -18.90 29.54 -14.29
C SER A 22 -18.56 28.66 -15.50
N PRO A 23 -17.31 28.68 -16.01
CA PRO A 23 -16.90 27.79 -17.08
C PRO A 23 -16.53 26.41 -16.54
N GLU A 24 -16.81 25.37 -17.32
CA GLU A 24 -16.26 24.03 -17.10
C GLU A 24 -14.75 24.06 -17.38
N ARG A 25 -13.96 23.34 -16.56
CA ARG A 25 -12.52 23.23 -16.77
C ARG A 25 -12.24 22.22 -17.88
N ARG A 26 -11.54 22.68 -18.91
CA ARG A 26 -10.71 21.80 -19.75
C ARG A 26 -9.46 21.42 -18.96
N GLU A 27 -8.91 20.25 -19.26
CA GLU A 27 -7.50 20.00 -18.98
C GLU A 27 -6.65 20.94 -19.84
N SER A 28 -5.58 21.49 -19.25
CA SER A 28 -4.79 22.55 -19.88
C SER A 28 -3.43 22.02 -20.28
N THR A 29 -3.16 21.97 -21.59
CA THR A 29 -1.87 21.54 -22.18
C THR A 29 -0.77 22.60 -21.99
N ARG A 30 -0.84 23.38 -20.91
CA ARG A 30 -0.06 24.57 -20.60
C ARG A 30 -0.20 24.86 -19.10
N ALA A 31 0.91 25.20 -18.43
CA ALA A 31 0.86 25.61 -17.03
C ALA A 31 0.07 26.92 -16.89
N GLU A 32 -0.65 27.11 -15.78
CA GLU A 32 -1.52 28.27 -15.55
C GLU A 32 -1.17 29.04 -14.26
N LEU A 33 -0.75 30.30 -14.43
CA LEU A 33 -0.51 31.24 -13.33
C LEU A 33 -1.80 31.98 -12.93
N SER A 34 -2.13 31.91 -11.64
CA SER A 34 -3.29 32.48 -10.94
C SER A 34 -2.90 33.02 -9.55
N GLY A 35 -3.84 33.55 -8.76
CA GLY A 35 -3.63 33.99 -7.38
C GLY A 35 -4.13 35.41 -7.08
N GLU A 36 -3.82 35.89 -5.87
CA GLU A 36 -4.20 37.21 -5.34
C GLU A 36 -3.06 38.24 -5.42
N SER A 37 -1.82 37.78 -5.58
CA SER A 37 -0.62 38.62 -5.66
C SER A 37 -0.69 39.63 -6.82
N ALA A 38 -0.28 40.88 -6.55
CA ALA A 38 -0.16 41.91 -7.57
C ALA A 38 0.83 41.52 -8.71
N LEU A 39 1.81 40.65 -8.41
CA LEU A 39 2.81 40.19 -9.38
C LEU A 39 2.19 39.45 -10.57
N LEU A 40 1.03 38.79 -10.38
CA LEU A 40 0.25 38.19 -11.47
C LEU A 40 -0.02 39.20 -12.60
N SER A 41 -0.30 40.46 -12.25
CA SER A 41 -0.60 41.51 -13.23
C SER A 41 0.63 41.95 -14.02
N GLU A 42 1.81 41.97 -13.37
CA GLU A 42 3.11 42.35 -13.96
C GLU A 42 3.66 41.25 -14.87
N PHE A 43 3.65 39.98 -14.44
CA PHE A 43 4.03 38.84 -15.28
C PHE A 43 3.17 38.77 -16.55
N ARG A 44 1.84 38.95 -16.42
CA ARG A 44 0.91 39.01 -17.55
C ARG A 44 1.08 40.27 -18.40
N ALA A 45 1.59 41.38 -17.86
CA ALA A 45 1.95 42.57 -18.64
C ALA A 45 3.20 42.31 -19.49
N ALA A 46 4.26 41.77 -18.89
CA ALA A 46 5.48 41.40 -19.58
C ALA A 46 5.23 40.35 -20.69
N GLU A 47 4.32 39.39 -20.48
CA GLU A 47 3.85 38.46 -21.52
C GLU A 47 3.20 39.20 -22.70
N ARG A 48 2.26 40.13 -22.43
CA ARG A 48 1.59 40.93 -23.48
C ARG A 48 2.56 41.85 -24.22
N GLU A 49 3.59 42.37 -23.57
CA GLU A 49 4.58 43.25 -24.20
C GLU A 49 5.58 42.45 -25.05
N THR A 50 6.22 41.43 -24.46
CA THR A 50 7.38 40.73 -25.05
C THR A 50 6.99 39.49 -25.86
N GLY A 51 6.02 38.72 -25.36
CA GLY A 51 5.66 37.38 -25.82
C GLY A 51 6.33 36.21 -25.09
N VAL A 52 7.08 36.47 -24.00
CA VAL A 52 7.55 35.41 -23.08
C VAL A 52 6.38 35.01 -22.17
N PRO A 53 6.04 33.72 -22.03
CA PRO A 53 4.93 33.28 -21.17
C PRO A 53 5.07 33.76 -19.73
N ALA A 54 3.98 34.26 -19.13
CA ALA A 54 3.99 34.72 -17.74
C ALA A 54 4.39 33.61 -16.75
N GLU A 55 4.15 32.34 -17.10
CA GLU A 55 4.51 31.21 -16.26
C GLU A 55 6.01 30.92 -16.24
N VAL A 56 6.69 31.10 -17.38
CA VAL A 56 8.15 30.99 -17.45
C VAL A 56 8.78 32.09 -16.58
N LEU A 57 8.25 33.31 -16.64
CA LEU A 57 8.72 34.43 -15.81
C LEU A 57 8.47 34.21 -14.32
N ALA A 58 7.28 33.75 -13.94
CA ALA A 58 6.94 33.46 -12.55
C ALA A 58 7.74 32.28 -11.98
N SER A 59 8.02 31.25 -12.78
CA SER A 59 8.87 30.12 -12.38
C SER A 59 10.32 30.56 -12.17
N ILE A 60 10.89 31.40 -13.05
CA ILE A 60 12.23 31.98 -12.84
C ILE A 60 12.29 32.79 -11.54
N SER A 61 11.28 33.62 -11.26
CA SER A 61 11.19 34.40 -10.02
C SER A 61 11.01 33.50 -8.78
N TRP A 62 10.29 32.38 -8.90
CA TRP A 62 10.18 31.39 -7.84
C TRP A 62 11.50 30.65 -7.58
N VAL A 63 12.25 30.26 -8.62
CA VAL A 63 13.59 29.66 -8.47
C VAL A 63 14.56 30.64 -7.83
N GLN A 64 14.77 31.80 -8.45
CA GLN A 64 15.89 32.67 -8.10
C GLN A 64 15.69 33.43 -6.78
N THR A 65 14.46 33.81 -6.44
CA THR A 65 14.21 34.72 -5.29
C THR A 65 13.05 34.29 -4.37
N ARG A 66 12.33 33.22 -4.75
CA ARG A 66 11.08 32.77 -4.13
C ARG A 66 10.04 33.92 -4.09
N LEU A 67 9.86 34.63 -5.22
CA LEU A 67 9.02 35.83 -5.38
C LEU A 67 9.37 37.03 -4.47
N GLY A 68 10.59 37.05 -3.92
CA GLY A 68 11.13 38.16 -3.15
C GLY A 68 11.92 39.14 -4.03
N ASN A 69 11.92 40.42 -3.71
CA ASN A 69 12.81 41.36 -4.39
C ASN A 69 14.26 41.14 -3.87
N ALA A 70 15.18 40.72 -4.75
CA ALA A 70 16.60 40.60 -4.42
C ALA A 70 17.19 42.00 -4.17
N LYS A 71 17.31 42.36 -2.89
CA LYS A 71 17.85 43.64 -2.43
C LYS A 71 19.32 43.49 -2.06
N ASN A 72 20.20 43.61 -3.06
CA ASN A 72 21.65 43.76 -2.82
C ASN A 72 22.19 45.17 -3.12
N PRO A 73 21.80 46.21 -2.35
CA PRO A 73 22.62 47.40 -2.18
C PRO A 73 23.63 47.14 -1.05
N ALA A 74 24.79 46.54 -1.34
CA ALA A 74 25.86 46.35 -0.35
C ALA A 74 26.71 47.62 -0.14
N PRO A 75 26.69 48.26 1.04
CA PRO A 75 27.69 49.24 1.45
C PRO A 75 28.89 48.57 2.16
N PHE A 76 29.33 47.40 1.71
CA PHE A 76 30.52 46.71 2.22
C PHE A 76 31.68 46.72 1.21
N ALA A 77 31.93 47.88 0.62
CA ALA A 77 33.20 48.19 -0.03
C ALA A 77 34.30 48.37 1.04
N ALA A 78 34.77 47.26 1.60
CA ALA A 78 35.79 47.21 2.67
C ALA A 78 37.14 46.65 2.18
N ALA A 79 37.60 47.15 1.03
CA ALA A 79 38.99 47.06 0.54
C ALA A 79 39.59 45.65 0.35
N GLY A 80 39.19 44.94 -0.71
CA GLY A 80 40.01 43.84 -1.24
C GLY A 80 39.35 43.03 -2.34
N GLU A 81 38.07 42.71 -2.16
CA GLU A 81 37.40 41.67 -2.95
C GLU A 81 36.64 42.21 -4.15
N ASP A 82 36.85 41.56 -5.29
CA ASP A 82 36.26 41.90 -6.56
C ASP A 82 35.34 40.74 -7.01
N HIS A 83 34.12 41.10 -7.45
CA HIS A 83 33.20 40.22 -8.20
C HIS A 83 32.29 39.23 -7.43
N VAL A 84 31.51 39.68 -6.44
CA VAL A 84 30.13 39.13 -6.29
C VAL A 84 29.22 39.86 -7.29
N PRO A 85 28.53 39.16 -8.22
CA PRO A 85 27.58 39.82 -9.12
C PRO A 85 26.41 40.43 -8.34
N SER A 86 26.16 41.73 -8.52
CA SER A 86 24.93 42.33 -7.97
C SER A 86 23.72 41.88 -8.79
N GLU A 87 22.88 41.04 -8.18
CA GLU A 87 21.58 40.62 -8.71
C GLU A 87 20.47 41.47 -8.11
N TRP A 88 19.53 41.89 -8.95
CA TRP A 88 18.51 42.88 -8.59
C TRP A 88 17.08 42.41 -8.86
N GLY A 89 16.20 42.68 -7.90
CA GLY A 89 14.75 42.57 -8.02
C GLY A 89 14.20 41.14 -8.05
N LEU A 90 12.95 40.97 -8.48
CA LEU A 90 12.23 39.69 -8.47
C LEU A 90 12.83 38.59 -9.35
N MET A 91 13.56 38.97 -10.40
CA MET A 91 14.05 38.07 -11.46
C MET A 91 15.55 37.75 -11.33
N ALA A 92 16.24 38.28 -10.31
CA ALA A 92 17.69 38.21 -10.17
C ALA A 92 18.44 38.71 -11.43
N ILE A 93 18.10 39.92 -11.89
CA ILE A 93 18.81 40.54 -13.02
C ILE A 93 20.22 40.90 -12.56
N GLY A 94 21.22 40.18 -13.04
CA GLY A 94 22.62 40.37 -12.68
C GLY A 94 23.26 41.63 -13.27
N SER A 95 24.59 41.70 -13.15
CA SER A 95 25.43 42.80 -13.65
C SER A 95 26.19 42.48 -14.95
N ALA A 96 26.10 41.25 -15.46
CA ALA A 96 26.95 40.77 -16.56
C ALA A 96 26.33 40.98 -17.96
N ASN A 97 27.09 41.57 -18.89
CA ASN A 97 26.88 41.56 -20.34
C ASN A 97 25.39 41.61 -20.79
N LEU A 98 24.89 40.52 -21.37
CA LEU A 98 23.56 40.39 -21.98
C LEU A 98 22.42 40.10 -20.98
N THR A 99 22.70 40.10 -19.68
CA THR A 99 21.69 40.01 -18.60
C THR A 99 21.74 41.20 -17.64
N SER A 100 22.50 42.26 -17.95
CA SER A 100 22.63 43.43 -17.07
C SER A 100 21.37 44.29 -16.99
N VAL A 101 21.18 44.95 -15.83
CA VAL A 101 20.11 45.94 -15.60
C VAL A 101 20.12 47.10 -16.62
N ASP A 102 21.30 47.50 -17.13
CA ASP A 102 21.42 48.54 -18.16
C ASP A 102 20.94 48.08 -19.54
N VAL A 103 21.24 46.82 -19.92
CA VAL A 103 20.73 46.24 -21.18
C VAL A 103 19.22 46.02 -21.07
N ALA A 104 18.71 45.56 -19.93
CA ALA A 104 17.28 45.44 -19.66
C ALA A 104 16.55 46.80 -19.75
N ALA A 105 17.11 47.84 -19.13
CA ALA A 105 16.59 49.21 -19.18
C ALA A 105 16.58 49.76 -20.63
N THR A 106 17.65 49.51 -21.38
CA THR A 106 17.77 49.89 -22.80
C THR A 106 16.71 49.19 -23.68
N LEU A 107 16.42 47.91 -23.43
CA LEU A 107 15.41 47.15 -24.18
C LEU A 107 13.97 47.53 -23.84
N THR A 108 13.71 48.01 -22.62
CA THR A 108 12.37 48.41 -22.14
C THR A 108 12.09 49.91 -22.27
N GLY A 109 13.10 50.74 -22.48
CA GLY A 109 12.97 52.20 -22.46
C GLY A 109 12.78 52.79 -21.05
N THR A 110 13.24 52.08 -20.03
CA THR A 110 13.22 52.51 -18.61
C THR A 110 14.62 52.91 -18.13
N THR A 111 14.79 53.23 -16.86
CA THR A 111 16.11 53.44 -16.24
C THR A 111 16.61 52.18 -15.53
N ALA A 112 17.94 51.99 -15.44
CA ALA A 112 18.52 50.88 -14.70
C ALA A 112 18.12 50.90 -13.21
N GLU A 113 17.99 52.08 -12.61
CA GLU A 113 17.46 52.27 -11.25
C GLU A 113 16.03 51.71 -11.11
N GLN A 114 15.14 51.99 -12.07
CA GLN A 114 13.79 51.41 -12.09
C GLN A 114 13.82 49.89 -12.28
N VAL A 115 14.62 49.37 -13.21
CA VAL A 115 14.77 47.91 -13.41
C VAL A 115 15.31 47.22 -12.16
N ALA A 116 16.18 47.88 -11.39
CA ALA A 116 16.74 47.36 -10.15
C ALA A 116 15.78 47.41 -8.95
N THR A 117 14.95 48.47 -8.85
CA THR A 117 14.19 48.78 -7.62
C THR A 117 12.67 48.64 -7.74
N ASN A 118 12.11 48.56 -8.96
CA ASN A 118 10.68 48.41 -9.18
C ASN A 118 10.35 47.06 -9.80
N ASP A 119 9.59 46.25 -9.06
CA ASP A 119 9.18 44.89 -9.42
C ASP A 119 8.61 44.76 -10.84
N GLY A 120 7.70 45.64 -11.23
CA GLY A 120 7.10 45.64 -12.58
C GLY A 120 8.06 46.03 -13.71
N ALA A 121 9.05 46.89 -13.43
CA ALA A 121 10.12 47.21 -14.37
C ALA A 121 11.17 46.09 -14.44
N ASN A 122 11.46 45.42 -13.33
CA ASN A 122 12.35 44.27 -13.24
C ASN A 122 11.80 43.08 -14.07
N VAL A 123 10.53 42.69 -13.84
CA VAL A 123 9.87 41.60 -14.57
C VAL A 123 9.83 41.87 -16.09
N ARG A 124 9.53 43.11 -16.50
CA ARG A 124 9.58 43.51 -17.92
C ARG A 124 11.01 43.54 -18.48
N GLY A 125 11.99 43.97 -17.70
CA GLY A 125 13.41 43.92 -18.04
C GLY A 125 13.87 42.49 -18.36
N ALA A 126 13.64 41.56 -17.43
CA ALA A 126 13.97 40.14 -17.62
C ALA A 126 13.25 39.53 -18.85
N ALA A 127 11.96 39.81 -19.02
CA ALA A 127 11.21 39.35 -20.19
C ALA A 127 11.74 39.91 -21.52
N ALA A 128 12.26 41.14 -21.52
CA ALA A 128 12.88 41.73 -22.70
C ALA A 128 14.22 41.04 -23.05
N LEU A 129 15.05 40.73 -22.04
CA LEU A 129 16.29 39.96 -22.20
C LEU A 129 16.00 38.55 -22.74
N LEU A 130 15.11 37.80 -22.07
CA LEU A 130 14.62 36.48 -22.51
C LEU A 130 14.05 36.53 -23.94
N ARG A 131 13.36 37.61 -24.31
CA ARG A 131 12.84 37.76 -25.67
C ARG A 131 13.94 37.90 -26.72
N VAL A 132 15.06 38.58 -26.41
CA VAL A 132 16.23 38.65 -27.30
C VAL A 132 16.90 37.28 -27.40
N MET A 133 17.12 36.60 -26.27
CA MET A 133 17.74 35.27 -26.21
C MET A 133 16.94 34.20 -26.97
N GLY A 134 15.61 34.24 -26.88
CA GLY A 134 14.72 33.39 -27.65
C GLY A 134 14.74 33.70 -29.15
N ARG A 135 14.80 34.98 -29.57
CA ARG A 135 14.95 35.33 -31.01
C ARG A 135 16.22 34.73 -31.62
N ALA A 136 17.33 34.74 -30.87
CA ALA A 136 18.59 34.15 -31.33
C ALA A 136 18.51 32.62 -31.54
N ARG A 137 17.52 31.96 -30.94
CA ARG A 137 17.21 30.52 -31.03
C ARG A 137 15.96 30.22 -31.87
N GLY A 138 15.49 31.18 -32.67
CA GLY A 138 14.31 31.02 -33.54
C GLY A 138 12.95 31.08 -32.83
N VAL A 139 12.90 31.23 -31.50
CA VAL A 139 11.65 31.23 -30.72
C VAL A 139 10.74 32.39 -31.13
N THR A 140 9.53 32.06 -31.56
CA THR A 140 8.54 33.02 -32.06
C THR A 140 7.70 33.62 -30.92
N ARG A 141 6.98 34.71 -31.21
CA ARG A 141 6.10 35.36 -30.22
C ARG A 141 4.85 34.48 -30.04
N GLY A 142 4.61 33.99 -28.83
CA GLY A 142 3.51 33.04 -28.55
C GLY A 142 3.87 31.57 -28.77
N ALA A 143 5.16 31.22 -28.86
CA ALA A 143 5.61 29.82 -28.81
C ALA A 143 5.27 29.16 -27.45
N PRO A 144 5.03 27.83 -27.39
CA PRO A 144 4.72 27.10 -26.16
C PRO A 144 5.78 27.28 -25.05
N GLN A 145 5.39 27.11 -23.79
CA GLN A 145 6.27 27.32 -22.62
C GLN A 145 7.60 26.55 -22.72
N ALA A 146 7.57 25.27 -23.10
CA ALA A 146 8.77 24.44 -23.29
C ALA A 146 9.76 25.01 -24.32
N ALA A 147 9.28 25.71 -25.36
CA ALA A 147 10.13 26.32 -26.40
C ALA A 147 10.95 27.52 -25.89
N TRP A 148 10.76 27.97 -24.65
CA TRP A 148 11.56 29.02 -24.03
C TRP A 148 12.72 28.49 -23.18
N LEU A 149 12.80 27.19 -22.92
CA LEU A 149 13.77 26.61 -21.97
C LEU A 149 15.24 26.90 -22.35
N GLU A 150 15.62 26.80 -23.61
CA GLU A 150 16.98 27.20 -24.06
C GLU A 150 17.27 28.71 -23.88
N ALA A 151 16.23 29.56 -23.83
CA ALA A 151 16.38 30.98 -23.51
C ALA A 151 16.48 31.22 -22.00
N VAL A 152 15.89 30.35 -21.17
CA VAL A 152 16.09 30.33 -19.71
C VAL A 152 17.52 29.89 -19.37
N GLU A 153 18.04 28.88 -20.06
CA GLU A 153 19.45 28.47 -19.98
C GLU A 153 20.40 29.62 -20.35
N ALA A 154 20.08 30.37 -21.40
CA ALA A 154 20.83 31.56 -21.80
C ALA A 154 20.78 32.71 -20.79
N TYR A 155 19.80 32.69 -19.88
CA TYR A 155 19.52 33.74 -18.91
C TYR A 155 20.14 33.46 -17.54
N GLY A 156 20.11 32.21 -17.07
CA GLY A 156 20.63 31.81 -15.75
C GLY A 156 21.24 30.41 -15.66
N GLY A 157 21.58 29.80 -16.81
CA GLY A 157 22.26 28.52 -16.87
C GLY A 157 21.34 27.30 -16.84
N ASP A 158 21.94 26.13 -17.07
CA ASP A 158 21.23 24.85 -17.24
C ASP A 158 20.46 24.41 -15.99
N ALA A 159 20.97 24.71 -14.79
CA ALA A 159 20.25 24.44 -13.55
C ALA A 159 18.91 25.21 -13.49
N LEU A 160 18.89 26.49 -13.89
CA LEU A 160 17.66 27.28 -13.97
C LEU A 160 16.73 26.75 -15.07
N ARG A 161 17.26 26.25 -16.20
CA ARG A 161 16.46 25.59 -17.25
C ARG A 161 15.72 24.37 -16.69
N VAL A 162 16.42 23.49 -15.96
CA VAL A 162 15.85 22.26 -15.40
C VAL A 162 14.79 22.57 -14.35
N GLU A 163 15.05 23.48 -13.40
CA GLU A 163 14.05 23.83 -12.38
C GLU A 163 12.82 24.52 -12.97
N VAL A 164 12.99 25.41 -13.96
CA VAL A 164 11.85 26.05 -14.63
C VAL A 164 11.06 25.06 -15.47
N ALA A 165 11.70 24.04 -16.07
CA ALA A 165 10.98 22.95 -16.75
C ALA A 165 10.11 22.15 -15.76
N GLU A 166 10.66 21.80 -14.60
CA GLU A 166 9.92 21.03 -13.59
C GLU A 166 8.77 21.84 -12.96
N LEU A 167 8.98 23.12 -12.65
CA LEU A 167 7.92 24.00 -12.13
C LEU A 167 6.76 24.25 -13.13
N LEU A 168 7.02 24.11 -14.42
CA LEU A 168 5.96 24.08 -15.45
C LEU A 168 5.22 22.73 -15.47
N ARG A 169 5.89 21.62 -15.13
CA ARG A 169 5.30 20.28 -15.03
C ARG A 169 4.43 20.11 -13.78
N VAL A 170 4.94 20.46 -12.59
CA VAL A 170 4.28 20.19 -11.29
C VAL A 170 3.58 21.41 -10.67
N GLY A 171 3.92 22.64 -11.09
CA GLY A 171 3.38 23.87 -10.51
C GLY A 171 4.02 24.24 -9.16
N PHE A 172 3.46 25.24 -8.49
CA PHE A 172 3.89 25.72 -7.17
C PHE A 172 2.83 26.63 -6.52
N VAL A 173 2.92 26.80 -5.19
CA VAL A 173 2.15 27.81 -4.46
C VAL A 173 3.13 28.70 -3.69
N GLY A 174 3.31 29.92 -4.17
CA GLY A 174 4.19 30.92 -3.59
C GLY A 174 3.43 32.03 -2.90
N LYS A 175 4.16 32.84 -2.11
CA LYS A 175 3.66 34.09 -1.55
C LYS A 175 4.61 35.23 -1.86
N ASP A 176 4.07 36.39 -2.20
CA ASP A 176 4.86 37.59 -2.43
C ASP A 176 5.28 38.27 -1.12
N ALA A 177 6.01 39.39 -1.23
CA ALA A 177 6.47 40.18 -0.09
C ALA A 177 5.35 40.83 0.74
N ALA A 178 4.09 40.80 0.29
CA ALA A 178 2.91 41.20 1.06
C ALA A 178 2.19 40.00 1.71
N GLY A 179 2.66 38.77 1.47
CA GLY A 179 2.07 37.52 1.94
C GLY A 179 0.90 37.02 1.09
N LEU A 180 0.62 37.63 -0.06
CA LEU A 180 -0.47 37.27 -0.96
C LEU A 180 -0.07 36.09 -1.86
N GLU A 181 -1.00 35.18 -2.12
CA GLU A 181 -0.72 33.95 -2.87
C GLU A 181 -0.53 34.20 -4.37
N LEU A 182 0.47 33.53 -4.94
CA LEU A 182 0.64 33.34 -6.38
C LEU A 182 0.74 31.84 -6.66
N ARG A 183 -0.14 31.31 -7.50
CA ARG A 183 -0.32 29.86 -7.72
C ARG A 183 -0.08 29.50 -9.17
N MET A 184 0.82 28.55 -9.39
CA MET A 184 1.04 27.88 -10.66
C MET A 184 0.40 26.50 -10.62
N THR A 185 -0.47 26.20 -11.58
CA THR A 185 -0.92 24.84 -11.87
C THR A 185 -0.02 24.25 -12.96
N GLY A 186 0.55 23.06 -12.73
CA GLY A 186 1.38 22.33 -13.69
C GLY A 186 0.60 21.65 -14.82
N THR A 187 1.29 20.90 -15.69
CA THR A 187 0.75 20.31 -16.92
C THR A 187 0.50 18.80 -16.90
N GLY A 188 0.90 18.05 -15.86
CA GLY A 188 0.82 16.58 -15.88
C GLY A 188 0.65 15.94 -14.51
N ALA A 189 0.30 14.65 -14.50
CA ALA A 189 0.09 13.82 -13.32
C ALA A 189 0.93 12.53 -13.39
N SER A 190 1.20 11.93 -12.24
CA SER A 190 1.98 10.68 -12.05
C SER A 190 3.49 10.74 -12.36
N ASP A 191 4.14 9.59 -12.23
CA ASP A 191 5.48 9.43 -11.70
C ASP A 191 6.50 8.93 -12.74
N GLU A 192 7.32 9.84 -13.25
CA GLU A 192 8.60 9.47 -13.87
C GLU A 192 9.62 10.61 -13.72
N LEU A 193 10.88 10.28 -13.38
CA LEU A 193 12.00 11.22 -13.33
C LEU A 193 13.00 10.87 -14.42
N GLY A 194 13.23 11.83 -15.33
CA GLY A 194 14.20 11.67 -16.43
C GLY A 194 15.61 11.42 -15.93
N THR A 195 16.38 10.64 -16.69
CA THR A 195 17.72 10.16 -16.33
C THR A 195 18.73 11.28 -16.09
N VAL A 196 18.98 11.58 -14.82
CA VAL A 196 20.20 12.30 -14.40
C VAL A 196 21.34 11.29 -14.27
N GLN A 197 22.54 11.66 -14.72
CA GLN A 197 23.72 10.85 -14.49
C GLN A 197 24.10 10.91 -13.00
N LEU A 198 24.09 9.74 -12.34
CA LEU A 198 24.37 9.59 -10.91
C LEU A 198 25.72 10.21 -10.56
N ALA A 199 25.77 10.83 -9.37
CA ALA A 199 27.00 11.30 -8.72
C ALA A 199 28.10 10.23 -8.64
N LEU A 200 29.35 10.68 -8.59
CA LEU A 200 30.52 9.82 -8.37
C LEU A 200 30.69 9.46 -6.89
N GLY A 201 30.19 10.33 -6.00
CA GLY A 201 30.10 10.12 -4.55
C GLY A 201 28.69 9.76 -4.09
N TYR A 202 28.05 10.65 -3.32
CA TYR A 202 26.78 10.36 -2.63
C TYR A 202 25.64 9.89 -3.56
N PRO A 203 25.10 8.67 -3.37
CA PRO A 203 24.02 8.12 -4.19
C PRO A 203 22.75 8.96 -4.17
N GLY A 204 22.18 9.21 -5.36
CA GLY A 204 21.01 10.08 -5.52
C GLY A 204 21.31 11.59 -5.57
N ALA A 205 22.58 12.01 -5.48
CA ALA A 205 22.96 13.36 -5.89
C ALA A 205 23.09 13.46 -7.41
N ASN A 206 22.79 14.64 -7.96
CA ASN A 206 22.99 14.96 -9.38
C ASN A 206 24.48 15.26 -9.64
N TRP A 207 25.11 14.65 -10.65
CA TRP A 207 26.46 15.07 -11.06
C TRP A 207 26.40 16.33 -11.94
N ASN A 208 27.06 17.42 -11.52
CA ASN A 208 27.11 18.66 -12.28
C ASN A 208 28.46 19.38 -12.10
N PRO A 209 29.55 18.91 -12.73
CA PRO A 209 30.91 19.29 -12.35
C PRO A 209 31.18 20.79 -12.45
N ALA A 210 31.88 21.30 -11.42
CA ALA A 210 32.51 22.60 -11.39
C ALA A 210 33.59 22.73 -12.48
N TYR A 211 34.05 23.96 -12.74
CA TYR A 211 35.12 24.16 -13.70
C TYR A 211 36.43 23.56 -13.19
N SER A 212 37.13 22.78 -14.01
CA SER A 212 38.36 22.04 -13.63
C SER A 212 39.60 22.91 -13.34
N GLY A 213 39.45 24.24 -13.36
CA GLY A 213 40.43 25.19 -12.83
C GLY A 213 39.93 25.96 -11.59
N ASN A 214 38.91 25.45 -10.91
CA ASN A 214 38.34 25.96 -9.64
C ASN A 214 38.43 24.93 -8.49
N TYR A 215 39.10 23.79 -8.71
CA TYR A 215 39.46 22.79 -7.72
C TYR A 215 40.86 22.24 -8.06
N THR A 216 41.45 21.44 -7.17
CA THR A 216 42.74 20.76 -7.41
C THR A 216 42.52 19.26 -7.60
N ASN A 217 42.81 18.78 -8.81
CA ASN A 217 42.85 17.35 -9.11
C ASN A 217 43.82 16.63 -8.15
N SER A 218 43.35 15.55 -7.54
CA SER A 218 44.01 14.81 -6.47
C SER A 218 43.64 13.32 -6.57
N ASN A 219 43.86 12.57 -5.50
CA ASN A 219 43.33 11.21 -5.31
C ASN A 219 43.35 10.90 -3.80
N ARG A 220 42.51 11.61 -3.03
CA ARG A 220 42.45 11.50 -1.57
C ARG A 220 41.83 10.17 -1.16
N GLY A 221 42.59 9.35 -0.44
CA GLY A 221 42.03 8.19 0.27
C GLY A 221 41.33 8.63 1.56
N ALA A 222 40.43 7.78 2.09
CA ALA A 222 39.64 8.05 3.29
C ALA A 222 40.44 8.63 4.47
N SER A 223 41.64 8.11 4.74
CA SER A 223 42.53 8.60 5.82
C SER A 223 43.07 10.03 5.64
N GLN A 224 42.71 10.72 4.56
CA GLN A 224 43.03 12.13 4.31
C GLN A 224 41.83 13.05 4.53
N ILE A 225 40.60 12.51 4.54
CA ILE A 225 39.35 13.26 4.66
C ILE A 225 38.84 13.11 6.10
N ASN A 226 39.06 14.14 6.92
CA ASN A 226 38.91 14.10 8.37
C ASN A 226 37.79 15.02 8.89
N TYR A 227 37.23 15.88 8.02
CA TYR A 227 36.30 16.95 8.40
C TYR A 227 35.18 17.12 7.37
N ILE A 228 34.03 17.62 7.83
CA ILE A 228 32.95 18.10 6.96
C ILE A 228 32.62 19.54 7.35
N VAL A 229 32.75 20.46 6.38
CA VAL A 229 32.48 21.89 6.57
C VAL A 229 31.13 22.25 5.95
N ILE A 230 30.27 22.84 6.77
CA ILE A 230 28.92 23.28 6.43
C ILE A 230 28.96 24.77 6.11
N HIS A 231 28.49 25.13 4.91
CA HIS A 231 28.47 26.50 4.39
C HIS A 231 27.03 26.99 4.18
N THR A 232 26.83 28.29 3.99
CA THR A 232 25.62 28.85 3.37
C THR A 232 26.02 29.75 2.20
N THR A 233 25.44 29.49 1.04
CA THR A 233 25.87 30.04 -0.26
C THR A 233 25.75 31.56 -0.39
N GLN A 234 24.91 32.19 0.45
CA GLN A 234 24.50 33.60 0.33
C GLN A 234 23.89 33.91 -1.06
N GLY A 235 23.21 32.92 -1.65
CA GLY A 235 22.67 32.96 -3.01
C GLY A 235 21.72 31.79 -3.33
N SER A 236 21.16 31.74 -4.55
CA SER A 236 20.31 30.63 -4.99
C SER A 236 21.11 29.37 -5.31
N TYR A 237 20.45 28.20 -5.29
CA TYR A 237 21.05 26.91 -5.63
C TYR A 237 21.60 26.91 -7.08
N ALA A 238 20.79 27.37 -8.04
CA ALA A 238 21.19 27.50 -9.44
C ALA A 238 22.33 28.52 -9.63
N GLY A 239 22.31 29.64 -8.91
CA GLY A 239 23.38 30.65 -8.92
C GLY A 239 24.70 30.09 -8.42
N THR A 240 24.68 29.32 -7.33
CA THR A 240 25.85 28.65 -6.74
C THR A 240 26.50 27.66 -7.72
N ILE A 241 25.69 26.78 -8.32
CA ILE A 241 26.12 25.82 -9.34
C ILE A 241 26.74 26.54 -10.55
N SER A 242 26.13 27.64 -10.99
CA SER A 242 26.65 28.49 -12.07
C SER A 242 27.99 29.13 -11.70
N TRP A 243 28.14 29.60 -10.45
CA TRP A 243 29.35 30.26 -9.96
C TRP A 243 30.56 29.33 -9.88
N PHE A 244 30.40 28.10 -9.42
CA PHE A 244 31.49 27.11 -9.41
C PHE A 244 31.90 26.65 -10.82
N LYS A 245 31.02 26.84 -11.82
CA LYS A 245 31.30 26.58 -13.25
C LYS A 245 31.90 27.80 -13.99
N ASN A 246 31.97 28.97 -13.36
CA ASN A 246 32.65 30.15 -13.88
C ASN A 246 34.18 30.01 -13.71
N ALA A 247 34.93 29.90 -14.81
CA ALA A 247 36.39 29.75 -14.78
C ALA A 247 37.16 30.87 -14.05
N SER A 248 36.52 32.02 -13.78
CA SER A 248 37.09 33.16 -13.07
C SER A 248 36.84 33.17 -11.56
N SER A 249 35.91 32.35 -11.03
CA SER A 249 35.48 32.45 -9.62
C SER A 249 36.50 31.90 -8.62
N LYS A 250 37.29 30.88 -9.01
CA LYS A 250 38.35 30.27 -8.17
C LYS A 250 37.87 29.74 -6.81
N VAL A 251 36.60 29.33 -6.75
CA VAL A 251 35.99 28.64 -5.61
C VAL A 251 35.13 27.46 -6.09
N SER A 252 35.00 26.45 -5.24
CA SER A 252 34.11 25.29 -5.43
C SER A 252 33.85 24.56 -4.12
N ALA A 253 32.63 24.05 -3.92
CA ALA A 253 32.34 23.04 -2.91
C ALA A 253 32.22 21.65 -3.54
N HIS A 254 32.16 20.59 -2.73
CA HIS A 254 31.94 19.23 -3.21
C HIS A 254 30.45 18.98 -3.49
N TYR A 255 29.57 19.47 -2.62
CA TYR A 255 28.12 19.31 -2.72
C TYR A 255 27.37 20.63 -2.51
N VAL A 256 26.20 20.77 -3.13
CA VAL A 256 25.24 21.88 -2.93
C VAL A 256 23.85 21.29 -2.64
N VAL A 257 23.13 21.85 -1.66
CA VAL A 257 21.82 21.38 -1.18
C VAL A 257 20.75 22.47 -1.35
N ARG A 258 19.63 22.13 -1.99
CA ARG A 258 18.52 23.06 -2.28
C ARG A 258 17.58 23.25 -1.08
N SER A 259 17.09 24.47 -0.87
CA SER A 259 16.26 24.84 0.29
C SER A 259 14.84 24.27 0.22
N SER A 260 14.24 24.22 -0.97
CA SER A 260 12.81 23.86 -1.13
C SER A 260 12.46 22.43 -0.74
N ASP A 261 13.37 21.50 -1.02
CA ASP A 261 13.10 20.06 -1.15
C ASP A 261 14.32 19.18 -0.78
N GLY A 262 15.47 19.79 -0.49
CA GLY A 262 16.69 19.05 -0.12
C GLY A 262 17.41 18.37 -1.28
N GLN A 263 17.13 18.72 -2.55
CA GLN A 263 17.89 18.15 -3.68
C GLN A 263 19.39 18.43 -3.53
N ILE A 264 20.21 17.41 -3.78
CA ILE A 264 21.68 17.47 -3.70
C ILE A 264 22.27 17.45 -5.12
N THR A 265 23.24 18.31 -5.37
CA THR A 265 24.13 18.26 -6.54
C THR A 265 25.57 18.09 -6.09
N GLN A 266 26.29 17.11 -6.64
CA GLN A 266 27.74 16.98 -6.49
C GLN A 266 28.45 17.75 -7.61
N MET A 267 29.40 18.60 -7.21
CA MET A 267 30.12 19.57 -8.04
C MET A 267 31.60 19.22 -8.22
N VAL A 268 32.21 18.54 -7.26
CA VAL A 268 33.61 18.07 -7.27
C VAL A 268 33.64 16.67 -6.68
N ASP A 269 34.47 15.79 -7.25
CA ASP A 269 34.69 14.44 -6.72
C ASP A 269 35.32 14.51 -5.32
N ASP A 270 34.88 13.66 -4.39
CA ASP A 270 35.39 13.62 -3.02
C ASP A 270 36.92 13.34 -2.98
N ALA A 271 37.43 12.58 -3.96
CA ALA A 271 38.85 12.30 -4.11
C ALA A 271 39.67 13.52 -4.56
N ASP A 272 39.03 14.50 -5.22
CA ASP A 272 39.61 15.79 -5.59
C ASP A 272 39.55 16.78 -4.40
N ILE A 273 40.21 17.94 -4.53
CA ILE A 273 40.24 18.99 -3.51
C ILE A 273 39.48 20.20 -4.03
N ALA A 274 38.21 20.33 -3.63
CA ALA A 274 37.43 21.54 -3.87
C ALA A 274 38.02 22.76 -3.10
N TRP A 275 37.62 23.97 -3.48
CA TRP A 275 38.12 25.24 -2.93
C TRP A 275 37.00 26.03 -2.22
N HIS A 276 36.67 25.62 -0.99
CA HIS A 276 35.59 26.17 -0.16
C HIS A 276 36.07 26.79 1.17
N ASP A 277 37.16 26.30 1.76
CA ASP A 277 37.75 26.75 3.03
C ASP A 277 39.27 26.68 2.91
N ALA A 278 39.97 27.81 2.99
CA ALA A 278 41.37 27.92 2.65
C ALA A 278 42.31 26.96 3.43
N CYS A 279 41.97 26.58 4.67
CA CYS A 279 42.78 25.65 5.47
C CYS A 279 42.26 24.21 5.41
N PHE A 280 40.94 24.03 5.37
CA PHE A 280 40.33 22.70 5.43
C PHE A 280 40.21 22.00 4.07
N ASN A 281 40.21 22.73 2.94
CA ASN A 281 40.16 22.19 1.56
C ASN A 281 40.88 20.84 1.36
N THR A 282 42.13 20.74 1.82
CA THR A 282 42.95 19.53 1.62
C THR A 282 42.47 18.31 2.40
N ASN A 283 41.80 18.50 3.54
CA ASN A 283 41.42 17.45 4.48
C ASN A 283 39.90 17.37 4.80
N SER A 284 39.06 18.13 4.09
CA SER A 284 37.61 18.15 4.29
C SER A 284 36.77 17.87 3.04
N ILE A 285 35.49 17.58 3.27
CA ILE A 285 34.41 17.78 2.30
C ILE A 285 33.66 19.08 2.65
N GLY A 286 33.20 19.80 1.64
CA GLY A 286 32.47 21.07 1.78
C GLY A 286 31.07 20.95 1.21
N ILE A 287 30.07 21.31 2.01
CA ILE A 287 28.64 21.19 1.68
C ILE A 287 27.98 22.56 1.77
N GLU A 288 27.49 23.04 0.64
CA GLU A 288 26.85 24.34 0.46
C GLU A 288 25.33 24.28 0.58
N HIS A 289 24.74 25.25 1.27
CA HIS A 289 23.30 25.28 1.54
C HIS A 289 22.66 26.53 0.95
N GLU A 290 21.65 26.34 0.09
CA GLU A 290 20.94 27.44 -0.57
C GLU A 290 20.31 28.42 0.45
N GLY A 291 20.68 29.69 0.34
CA GLY A 291 19.97 30.77 1.00
C GLY A 291 20.87 31.82 1.63
N TYR A 292 20.36 32.49 2.65
CA TYR A 292 21.00 33.65 3.25
C TYR A 292 20.94 33.58 4.78
N VAL A 293 22.08 33.77 5.45
CA VAL A 293 22.21 33.70 6.93
C VAL A 293 21.36 34.74 7.67
N ALA A 294 20.88 35.78 6.96
CA ALA A 294 20.04 36.85 7.49
C ALA A 294 18.53 36.49 7.57
N ASP A 295 18.08 35.48 6.82
CA ASP A 295 16.67 35.04 6.73
C ASP A 295 16.52 33.53 7.04
N PRO A 296 17.09 33.01 8.16
CA PRO A 296 17.21 31.58 8.40
C PRO A 296 15.86 30.85 8.42
N GLY A 297 14.81 31.49 8.95
CA GLY A 297 13.45 30.95 8.97
C GLY A 297 12.74 30.89 7.60
N LYS A 298 13.35 31.42 6.53
CA LYS A 298 12.90 31.24 5.14
C LYS A 298 13.69 30.13 4.42
N TRP A 299 14.97 29.97 4.74
CA TRP A 299 15.90 29.16 3.94
C TRP A 299 16.30 27.83 4.57
N TYR A 300 16.45 27.74 5.91
CA TYR A 300 16.84 26.50 6.57
C TYR A 300 15.61 25.64 6.88
N THR A 301 15.16 24.92 5.86
CA THR A 301 13.96 24.05 5.91
C THR A 301 14.28 22.67 6.47
N GLU A 302 13.23 21.97 6.92
CA GLU A 302 13.35 20.57 7.36
C GLU A 302 13.84 19.63 6.24
N ALA A 303 13.47 19.91 4.99
CA ALA A 303 13.91 19.14 3.83
C ALA A 303 15.42 19.30 3.59
N MET A 304 15.92 20.54 3.66
CA MET A 304 17.35 20.83 3.59
C MET A 304 18.10 20.17 4.75
N TYR A 305 17.67 20.36 6.00
CA TYR A 305 18.31 19.76 7.18
C TYR A 305 18.34 18.23 7.07
N THR A 306 17.24 17.59 6.65
CA THR A 306 17.15 16.13 6.49
C THR A 306 18.10 15.62 5.41
N ALA A 307 18.07 16.20 4.21
CA ALA A 307 18.91 15.73 3.10
C ALA A 307 20.40 15.97 3.35
N SER A 308 20.75 17.16 3.86
CA SER A 308 22.12 17.50 4.24
C SER A 308 22.64 16.62 5.39
N ALA A 309 21.79 16.28 6.35
CA ALA A 309 22.17 15.39 7.43
C ALA A 309 22.43 13.96 6.95
N LYS A 310 21.62 13.44 6.00
CA LYS A 310 21.85 12.14 5.36
C LYS A 310 23.18 12.12 4.59
N LEU A 311 23.43 13.13 3.75
CA LEU A 311 24.69 13.32 3.03
C LEU A 311 25.89 13.35 3.99
N THR A 312 25.83 14.20 5.01
CA THR A 312 26.89 14.37 6.01
C THR A 312 27.13 13.10 6.82
N ALA A 313 26.07 12.37 7.14
CA ALA A 313 26.18 11.12 7.87
C ALA A 313 26.78 9.99 7.01
N TRP A 314 26.40 9.88 5.73
CA TRP A 314 27.01 8.98 4.76
C TRP A 314 28.49 9.29 4.56
N LEU A 315 28.85 10.55 4.28
CA LEU A 315 30.26 10.98 4.14
C LEU A 315 31.08 10.64 5.39
N ALA A 316 30.50 10.81 6.58
CA ALA A 316 31.14 10.46 7.84
C ALA A 316 31.35 8.94 8.00
N ASP A 317 30.40 8.10 7.57
CA ASP A 317 30.55 6.64 7.59
C ASP A 317 31.56 6.14 6.55
N GLN A 318 31.57 6.69 5.33
CA GLN A 318 32.51 6.30 4.26
C GLN A 318 33.96 6.63 4.60
N TYR A 319 34.22 7.81 5.19
CA TYR A 319 35.57 8.28 5.50
C TYR A 319 35.99 8.04 6.97
N GLY A 320 35.10 7.48 7.81
CA GLY A 320 35.38 7.16 9.21
C GLY A 320 35.44 8.38 10.13
N ILE A 321 34.78 9.48 9.75
CA ILE A 321 34.78 10.75 10.47
C ILE A 321 33.83 10.65 11.68
N PRO A 322 34.25 11.06 12.90
CA PRO A 322 33.36 11.09 14.05
C PRO A 322 32.17 12.03 13.84
N LYS A 323 30.94 11.54 14.09
CA LYS A 323 29.68 12.30 13.97
C LYS A 323 29.47 13.29 15.13
N ASP A 324 30.42 14.20 15.32
CA ASP A 324 30.44 15.21 16.38
C ASP A 324 30.80 16.62 15.89
N LYS A 325 30.63 17.62 16.78
CA LYS A 325 30.84 19.03 16.48
C LYS A 325 32.31 19.47 16.36
N ALA A 326 33.27 18.59 16.63
CA ALA A 326 34.70 18.87 16.42
C ALA A 326 35.19 18.44 15.02
N HIS A 327 34.42 17.60 14.33
CA HIS A 327 34.71 17.14 12.97
C HIS A 327 33.68 17.62 11.94
N ILE A 328 32.47 17.97 12.38
CA ILE A 328 31.38 18.53 11.57
C ILE A 328 31.08 19.95 12.05
N MET A 329 31.55 20.94 11.29
CA MET A 329 31.61 22.35 11.72
C MET A 329 31.17 23.32 10.63
N GLY A 330 30.74 24.51 11.03
CA GLY A 330 30.45 25.62 10.12
C GLY A 330 31.72 26.27 9.61
N HIS A 331 31.66 26.92 8.46
CA HIS A 331 32.79 27.67 7.91
C HIS A 331 33.27 28.80 8.87
N GLY A 332 32.35 29.47 9.55
CA GLY A 332 32.66 30.43 10.63
C GLY A 332 33.05 29.81 11.98
N GLU A 333 33.13 28.47 12.07
CA GLU A 333 33.67 27.74 13.24
C GLU A 333 35.07 27.13 12.95
N ALA A 334 35.54 27.18 11.71
CA ALA A 334 36.80 26.62 11.25
C ALA A 334 38.02 27.35 11.87
N PRO A 335 38.90 26.66 12.63
CA PRO A 335 40.02 27.31 13.32
C PRO A 335 41.03 28.06 12.43
N ASP A 336 41.54 29.16 12.99
CA ASP A 336 42.78 29.88 12.61
C ASP A 336 42.89 30.51 11.21
N CYS A 337 41.91 30.44 10.30
CA CYS A 337 41.97 31.20 9.04
C CYS A 337 40.65 31.66 8.39
N SER A 338 39.49 31.42 9.01
CA SER A 338 38.20 31.91 8.52
C SER A 338 37.82 33.25 9.17
N ASP A 339 37.46 34.25 8.37
CA ASP A 339 36.72 35.45 8.79
C ASP A 339 35.26 35.43 8.33
N HIS A 340 34.84 34.32 7.70
CA HIS A 340 33.47 34.03 7.34
C HIS A 340 32.60 33.77 8.59
N THR A 341 31.28 33.85 8.42
CA THR A 341 30.31 33.70 9.52
C THR A 341 29.21 32.68 9.25
N ASP A 342 29.18 32.06 8.07
CA ASP A 342 28.17 31.07 7.69
C ASP A 342 28.44 29.68 8.33
N PRO A 343 27.42 28.83 8.56
CA PRO A 343 25.98 29.03 8.27
C PRO A 343 25.27 29.96 9.28
N GLY A 344 26.02 30.61 10.17
CA GLY A 344 25.51 31.69 11.01
C GLY A 344 24.68 31.23 12.22
N PRO A 345 24.27 32.19 13.07
CA PRO A 345 23.57 31.91 14.33
C PRO A 345 22.12 31.43 14.13
N GLY A 346 21.64 31.35 12.87
CA GLY A 346 20.33 30.82 12.52
C GLY A 346 20.30 29.31 12.22
N TRP A 347 21.46 28.66 12.13
CA TRP A 347 21.57 27.22 11.87
C TRP A 347 21.40 26.42 13.18
N ASP A 348 20.41 25.54 13.25
CA ASP A 348 20.15 24.72 14.43
C ASP A 348 21.08 23.50 14.46
N TRP A 349 22.27 23.70 15.03
CA TRP A 349 23.25 22.66 15.25
C TRP A 349 22.76 21.50 16.14
N ASN A 350 21.78 21.70 17.03
CA ASN A 350 21.27 20.60 17.86
C ASN A 350 20.35 19.70 17.04
N HIS A 351 19.45 20.29 16.28
CA HIS A 351 18.58 19.58 15.33
C HIS A 351 19.41 18.84 14.29
N TYR A 352 20.28 19.55 13.59
CA TYR A 352 21.14 19.00 12.53
C TYR A 352 22.04 17.86 13.03
N MET A 353 22.73 18.03 14.15
CA MET A 353 23.57 16.97 14.71
C MET A 353 22.77 15.82 15.35
N SER A 354 21.47 15.97 15.57
CA SER A 354 20.59 14.84 15.90
C SER A 354 20.25 14.03 14.64
N LEU A 355 19.90 14.70 13.54
CA LEU A 355 19.63 14.06 12.25
C LEU A 355 20.88 13.32 11.72
N VAL A 356 22.07 13.95 11.77
CA VAL A 356 23.34 13.31 11.33
C VAL A 356 23.65 12.03 12.12
N LYS A 357 23.24 11.94 13.39
CA LYS A 357 23.44 10.74 14.23
C LYS A 357 22.37 9.68 14.02
N ASN A 358 21.18 10.08 13.57
CA ASN A 358 20.01 9.21 13.44
C ASN A 358 19.70 8.78 12.00
N GLY A 359 20.38 9.35 10.99
CA GLY A 359 20.06 9.18 9.57
C GLY A 359 21.28 9.05 8.65
N GLY A 360 22.33 8.35 9.09
CA GLY A 360 23.34 7.81 8.15
C GLY A 360 22.83 6.56 7.45
N ASN A 361 23.50 6.13 6.38
CA ASN A 361 23.13 4.90 5.68
C ASN A 361 23.18 3.71 6.65
N GLN A 362 22.03 3.07 6.83
CA GLN A 362 21.87 1.84 7.60
C GLN A 362 22.02 0.65 6.66
N LYS A 363 23.09 -0.13 6.88
CA LYS A 363 23.33 -1.37 6.13
C LYS A 363 22.05 -2.23 6.03
N PRO A 364 21.76 -2.82 4.85
CA PRO A 364 20.70 -3.79 4.69
C PRO A 364 20.73 -4.91 5.73
N THR A 365 19.54 -5.41 6.08
CA THR A 365 19.35 -6.47 7.07
C THR A 365 18.49 -7.58 6.48
N GLY A 366 18.68 -8.82 6.93
CA GLY A 366 17.91 -9.94 6.42
C GLY A 366 18.38 -11.30 6.96
N TYR A 367 17.70 -12.35 6.50
CA TYR A 367 17.97 -13.73 6.87
C TYR A 367 17.92 -14.66 5.65
N LEU A 368 18.82 -15.63 5.64
CA LEU A 368 18.78 -16.80 4.77
C LEU A 368 17.95 -17.88 5.49
N ASP A 369 16.66 -17.99 5.17
CA ASP A 369 15.72 -18.83 5.93
C ASP A 369 15.84 -20.33 5.61
N GLY A 370 16.16 -20.68 4.35
CA GLY A 370 16.40 -22.05 3.92
C GLY A 370 17.40 -22.13 2.76
N VAL A 371 18.21 -23.19 2.77
CA VAL A 371 19.01 -23.66 1.63
C VAL A 371 18.87 -25.19 1.62
N ASP A 372 18.12 -25.70 0.65
CA ASP A 372 17.85 -27.12 0.45
C ASP A 372 17.65 -27.42 -1.05
N CYS A 373 17.31 -28.67 -1.37
CA CYS A 373 17.19 -29.12 -2.77
C CYS A 373 15.94 -28.61 -3.48
N ASP A 374 15.01 -27.99 -2.75
CA ASP A 374 13.85 -27.33 -3.33
C ASP A 374 14.20 -25.86 -3.68
N GLY A 375 15.01 -25.18 -2.85
CA GLY A 375 15.56 -23.88 -3.20
C GLY A 375 16.38 -23.15 -2.14
N VAL A 376 16.64 -21.88 -2.43
CA VAL A 376 17.32 -20.89 -1.58
C VAL A 376 16.36 -19.74 -1.31
N ARG A 377 15.95 -19.59 -0.04
CA ARG A 377 14.87 -18.66 0.34
C ARG A 377 15.19 -17.89 1.61
N GLY A 378 14.65 -16.68 1.70
CA GLY A 378 14.95 -15.75 2.79
C GLY A 378 14.24 -14.40 2.65
N TRP A 379 14.81 -13.38 3.28
CA TRP A 379 14.35 -12.00 3.13
C TRP A 379 15.48 -10.98 3.33
N ALA A 380 15.30 -9.79 2.75
CA ALA A 380 16.20 -8.65 2.88
C ALA A 380 15.44 -7.30 2.82
N GLN A 381 15.76 -6.40 3.74
CA GLN A 381 15.27 -5.01 3.76
C GLN A 381 16.44 -4.04 4.02
N ASP A 382 16.48 -2.96 3.24
CA ASP A 382 17.23 -1.74 3.51
C ASP A 382 16.43 -0.86 4.52
N PRO A 383 16.96 -0.60 5.74
CA PRO A 383 16.25 0.17 6.76
C PRO A 383 15.99 1.65 6.41
N ASP A 384 16.64 2.21 5.39
CA ASP A 384 16.40 3.57 4.90
C ASP A 384 15.39 3.61 3.75
N ALA A 385 15.14 2.46 3.10
CA ALA A 385 14.20 2.28 2.00
C ALA A 385 13.10 1.24 2.30
N LYS A 386 12.55 1.26 3.52
CA LYS A 386 11.66 0.22 4.11
C LYS A 386 10.42 -0.24 3.32
N THR A 387 10.02 0.45 2.26
CA THR A 387 8.88 0.07 1.41
C THR A 387 9.30 -0.35 0.00
N LYS A 388 10.62 -0.53 -0.24
CA LYS A 388 11.18 -1.00 -1.51
C LYS A 388 11.86 -2.34 -1.30
N SER A 389 11.56 -3.29 -2.17
CA SER A 389 12.38 -4.48 -2.33
C SER A 389 13.80 -4.09 -2.77
N ILE A 390 14.79 -4.88 -2.37
CA ILE A 390 16.21 -4.68 -2.70
C ILE A 390 16.79 -5.92 -3.34
N ASP A 391 17.89 -5.77 -4.08
CA ASP A 391 18.56 -6.92 -4.66
C ASP A 391 19.27 -7.76 -3.59
N VAL A 392 19.35 -9.05 -3.85
CA VAL A 392 20.12 -10.04 -3.11
C VAL A 392 21.04 -10.75 -4.09
N HIS A 393 22.33 -10.82 -3.76
CA HIS A 393 23.32 -11.55 -4.55
C HIS A 393 23.67 -12.86 -3.84
N LEU A 394 23.33 -13.98 -4.50
CA LEU A 394 23.77 -15.32 -4.12
C LEU A 394 25.11 -15.63 -4.79
N TYR A 395 26.06 -16.21 -4.05
CA TYR A 395 27.33 -16.71 -4.59
C TYR A 395 27.49 -18.20 -4.27
N TRP A 396 27.80 -18.99 -5.29
CA TRP A 396 27.74 -20.45 -5.24
C TRP A 396 29.16 -21.06 -5.15
N GLY A 397 29.45 -21.76 -4.06
CA GLY A 397 30.76 -22.37 -3.80
C GLY A 397 31.85 -21.43 -3.26
N GLY A 398 31.49 -20.21 -2.85
CA GLY A 398 32.41 -19.28 -2.17
C GLY A 398 31.86 -17.87 -2.01
N ALA A 399 32.46 -17.10 -1.09
CA ALA A 399 32.05 -15.74 -0.76
C ALA A 399 32.23 -14.73 -1.92
N ALA A 400 31.62 -13.55 -1.79
CA ALA A 400 31.77 -12.46 -2.75
C ALA A 400 33.26 -12.10 -3.00
N GLY A 401 33.64 -11.94 -4.27
CA GLY A 401 35.03 -11.64 -4.66
C GLY A 401 35.98 -12.85 -4.72
N SER A 402 35.53 -14.06 -4.36
CA SER A 402 36.32 -15.29 -4.50
C SER A 402 36.51 -15.78 -5.94
N GLY A 403 35.69 -15.29 -6.88
CA GLY A 403 35.55 -15.84 -8.23
C GLY A 403 34.44 -16.90 -8.37
N ALA A 404 33.67 -17.16 -7.31
CA ALA A 404 32.45 -17.97 -7.36
C ALA A 404 31.42 -17.40 -8.36
N PRO A 405 30.66 -18.26 -9.07
CA PRO A 405 29.46 -17.85 -9.82
C PRO A 405 28.48 -17.08 -8.93
N ALA A 406 27.84 -16.07 -9.48
CA ALA A 406 26.93 -15.18 -8.78
C ALA A 406 25.56 -15.12 -9.46
N THR A 407 24.51 -14.90 -8.67
CA THR A 407 23.14 -14.71 -9.14
C THR A 407 22.53 -13.52 -8.39
N SER A 408 22.08 -12.51 -9.14
CA SER A 408 21.30 -11.40 -8.60
C SER A 408 19.82 -11.68 -8.76
N LEU A 409 19.04 -11.48 -7.70
CA LEU A 409 17.57 -11.52 -7.72
C LEU A 409 17.02 -10.42 -6.81
N ASN A 410 15.83 -9.92 -7.10
CA ASN A 410 15.18 -8.89 -6.28
C ASN A 410 14.36 -9.54 -5.16
N ALA A 411 14.36 -8.95 -3.96
CA ALA A 411 13.62 -9.44 -2.81
C ALA A 411 12.16 -8.94 -2.82
N ASN A 412 11.43 -9.20 -3.90
CA ASN A 412 10.04 -8.77 -4.15
C ASN A 412 9.00 -9.89 -4.02
N VAL A 413 9.30 -10.97 -3.31
CA VAL A 413 8.29 -11.97 -2.94
C VAL A 413 7.54 -11.47 -1.71
N SER A 414 6.21 -11.44 -1.79
CA SER A 414 5.36 -10.99 -0.69
C SER A 414 5.33 -12.01 0.45
N ARG A 415 5.58 -11.57 1.68
CA ARG A 415 5.49 -12.42 2.87
C ARG A 415 4.79 -11.73 4.04
N GLN A 416 3.67 -12.33 4.48
CA GLN A 416 2.77 -11.75 5.48
C GLN A 416 3.42 -11.54 6.86
N ASP A 417 4.41 -12.36 7.22
CA ASP A 417 5.19 -12.23 8.46
C ASP A 417 6.13 -11.02 8.45
N LEU A 418 6.57 -10.58 7.28
CA LEU A 418 7.45 -9.42 7.12
C LEU A 418 6.68 -8.10 7.21
N CYS A 419 5.42 -8.05 6.74
CA CYS A 419 4.58 -6.85 6.78
C CYS A 419 4.60 -6.14 8.15
N SER A 420 4.39 -6.89 9.23
CA SER A 420 4.34 -6.36 10.60
C SER A 420 5.70 -6.20 11.26
N ALA A 421 6.73 -6.95 10.81
CA ALA A 421 8.08 -6.88 11.36
C ALA A 421 8.92 -5.75 10.76
N LEU A 422 8.69 -5.45 9.47
CA LEU A 422 9.51 -4.59 8.63
C LEU A 422 8.78 -3.34 8.12
N GLY A 423 7.44 -3.31 8.21
CA GLY A 423 6.58 -2.22 7.70
C GLY A 423 6.21 -2.34 6.21
N SER A 424 6.55 -3.46 5.57
CA SER A 424 6.25 -3.78 4.17
C SER A 424 6.33 -5.30 3.97
N CYS A 425 5.57 -5.82 3.01
CA CYS A 425 5.47 -7.26 2.72
C CYS A 425 6.47 -7.73 1.65
N GLU A 426 6.87 -6.85 0.74
CA GLU A 426 7.70 -7.14 -0.43
C GLU A 426 9.20 -7.08 -0.09
N HIS A 427 9.65 -8.06 0.70
CA HIS A 427 11.02 -8.18 1.19
C HIS A 427 11.58 -9.61 1.15
N ALA A 428 10.81 -10.61 0.72
CA ALA A 428 11.30 -11.98 0.64
C ALA A 428 11.90 -12.31 -0.73
N PHE A 429 12.70 -13.37 -0.78
CA PHE A 429 13.18 -13.98 -2.02
C PHE A 429 13.07 -15.50 -1.91
N ASP A 430 12.81 -16.14 -3.05
CA ASP A 430 12.85 -17.59 -3.22
C ASP A 430 13.33 -17.89 -4.64
N ILE A 431 14.18 -18.92 -4.80
CA ILE A 431 14.76 -19.33 -6.08
C ILE A 431 15.18 -20.81 -5.99
N ALA A 432 14.98 -21.57 -7.07
CA ALA A 432 15.36 -22.97 -7.13
C ALA A 432 16.87 -23.22 -6.88
N ALA A 433 17.24 -24.47 -6.63
CA ALA A 433 18.64 -24.87 -6.52
C ALA A 433 19.22 -25.22 -7.93
N PRO A 434 20.41 -24.70 -8.33
CA PRO A 434 21.01 -25.02 -9.63
C PRO A 434 21.27 -26.53 -9.80
N LEU A 435 20.76 -27.15 -10.86
CA LEU A 435 20.85 -28.61 -11.05
C LEU A 435 22.30 -29.11 -11.14
N SER A 436 23.25 -28.27 -11.57
CA SER A 436 24.67 -28.62 -11.62
C SER A 436 25.29 -28.94 -10.26
N LEU A 437 24.66 -28.51 -9.16
CA LEU A 437 25.10 -28.75 -7.78
C LEU A 437 24.51 -30.04 -7.18
N PHE A 438 23.70 -30.81 -7.92
CA PHE A 438 23.09 -32.06 -7.46
C PHE A 438 24.06 -33.27 -7.53
N ASP A 439 25.36 -33.04 -7.33
CA ASP A 439 26.44 -34.01 -7.54
C ASP A 439 26.79 -34.87 -6.31
N GLY A 440 25.93 -34.83 -5.28
CA GLY A 440 26.08 -35.55 -4.02
C GLY A 440 27.11 -34.99 -3.05
N LYS A 441 27.55 -33.74 -3.24
CA LYS A 441 28.53 -33.05 -2.38
C LYS A 441 27.91 -31.81 -1.71
N PRO A 442 28.46 -31.38 -0.56
CA PRO A 442 28.11 -30.08 0.02
C PRO A 442 28.72 -28.92 -0.80
N HIS A 443 27.90 -27.93 -1.12
CA HIS A 443 28.27 -26.66 -1.73
C HIS A 443 27.79 -25.51 -0.84
N GLU A 444 28.67 -24.53 -0.58
CA GLU A 444 28.31 -23.35 0.22
C GLU A 444 27.54 -22.33 -0.63
N VAL A 445 26.54 -21.67 -0.04
CA VAL A 445 25.76 -20.60 -0.69
C VAL A 445 25.81 -19.36 0.19
N HIS A 446 26.52 -18.33 -0.25
CA HIS A 446 26.57 -17.03 0.44
C HIS A 446 25.48 -16.11 -0.11
N ALA A 447 24.79 -15.38 0.76
CA ALA A 447 23.75 -14.43 0.37
C ALA A 447 24.06 -13.02 0.90
N TYR A 448 24.08 -12.02 0.02
CA TYR A 448 24.34 -10.62 0.37
C TYR A 448 23.18 -9.72 -0.05
N ALA A 449 22.62 -8.97 0.89
CA ALA A 449 21.67 -7.90 0.60
C ALA A 449 22.41 -6.66 0.05
N ILE A 450 21.85 -6.08 -1.01
CA ILE A 450 22.41 -4.93 -1.72
C ILE A 450 21.86 -3.62 -1.15
N ASP A 451 22.75 -2.66 -0.96
CA ASP A 451 22.51 -1.38 -0.32
C ASP A 451 21.90 -0.38 -1.32
N SER A 452 20.62 -0.01 -1.15
CA SER A 452 19.88 0.82 -2.11
C SER A 452 20.17 2.32 -1.94
N ALA A 453 20.62 2.72 -0.76
CA ALA A 453 21.21 4.03 -0.48
C ALA A 453 22.72 4.09 -0.83
N GLY A 454 23.29 2.99 -1.34
CA GLY A 454 24.66 2.80 -1.79
C GLY A 454 25.70 2.83 -0.67
N GLY A 455 26.25 1.65 -0.38
CA GLY A 455 27.17 1.42 0.71
C GLY A 455 27.66 -0.03 0.77
N PRO A 456 28.29 -0.45 1.89
CA PRO A 456 28.89 -1.78 2.01
C PRO A 456 27.85 -2.87 2.31
N ASN A 457 27.36 -3.49 1.22
CA ASN A 457 26.48 -4.68 1.16
C ASN A 457 26.64 -5.65 2.33
N ALA A 458 25.53 -6.20 2.83
CA ALA A 458 25.49 -6.97 4.06
C ALA A 458 25.28 -8.48 3.79
N GLU A 459 26.16 -9.33 4.33
CA GLU A 459 25.93 -10.77 4.34
C GLU A 459 24.74 -11.11 5.25
N LEU A 460 23.79 -11.92 4.76
CA LEU A 460 22.54 -12.23 5.46
C LEU A 460 22.80 -13.10 6.71
N ASN A 461 21.94 -12.94 7.73
CA ASN A 461 22.02 -13.81 8.90
C ASN A 461 21.73 -15.27 8.50
N LYS A 462 22.52 -16.21 9.04
CA LYS A 462 22.61 -17.64 8.64
C LYS A 462 23.33 -17.91 7.29
N SER A 463 23.88 -16.90 6.60
CA SER A 463 24.84 -17.11 5.50
C SER A 463 26.23 -17.51 6.04
N PRO A 464 27.00 -18.37 5.36
CA PRO A 464 26.58 -19.20 4.23
C PRO A 464 25.66 -20.36 4.64
N GLY A 465 24.71 -20.69 3.77
CA GLY A 465 23.99 -21.97 3.80
C GLY A 465 24.79 -23.09 3.15
N THR A 466 24.30 -24.33 3.22
CA THR A 466 24.94 -25.49 2.58
C THR A 466 23.93 -26.32 1.82
N LEU A 467 24.05 -26.32 0.49
CA LEU A 467 23.30 -27.19 -0.41
C LEU A 467 23.99 -28.56 -0.49
N ASN A 468 23.26 -29.67 -0.45
CA ASN A 468 23.84 -31.02 -0.59
C ASN A 468 22.83 -31.98 -1.22
N CYS A 469 22.76 -31.98 -2.55
CA CYS A 469 21.69 -32.62 -3.31
C CYS A 469 22.23 -33.75 -4.18
N THR A 470 21.41 -34.78 -4.42
CA THR A 470 21.80 -35.95 -5.23
C THR A 470 20.83 -36.12 -6.38
N ALA A 471 21.34 -36.02 -7.61
CA ALA A 471 20.58 -36.12 -8.84
C ALA A 471 19.82 -37.46 -8.94
N GLN A 472 18.50 -37.36 -9.14
CA GLN A 472 17.65 -38.50 -9.49
C GLN A 472 17.58 -38.64 -11.01
N VAL A 473 17.43 -39.85 -11.53
CA VAL A 473 17.31 -40.05 -12.99
C VAL A 473 15.92 -39.57 -13.43
N PRO A 474 15.80 -38.54 -14.29
CA PRO A 474 14.52 -38.00 -14.69
C PRO A 474 13.78 -38.95 -15.65
N THR A 475 12.46 -38.92 -15.61
CA THR A 475 11.61 -39.61 -16.59
C THR A 475 11.60 -38.86 -17.92
N GLY A 476 11.56 -39.62 -19.02
CA GLY A 476 11.51 -39.07 -20.39
C GLY A 476 12.41 -39.85 -21.35
N VAL A 477 12.86 -39.16 -22.38
CA VAL A 477 13.83 -39.60 -23.39
C VAL A 477 14.98 -38.59 -23.47
N ARG A 478 16.19 -39.05 -23.80
CA ARG A 478 17.32 -38.17 -24.09
C ARG A 478 17.29 -37.77 -25.58
N ARG A 479 17.38 -36.48 -25.87
CA ARG A 479 17.44 -35.91 -27.23
C ARG A 479 18.72 -35.12 -27.40
N HIS A 480 19.50 -35.46 -28.42
CA HIS A 480 20.83 -34.89 -28.59
C HIS A 480 20.79 -33.40 -28.99
N VAL A 481 21.57 -32.56 -28.31
CA VAL A 481 21.81 -31.17 -28.73
C VAL A 481 22.94 -31.18 -29.77
N THR A 482 22.58 -31.07 -31.04
CA THR A 482 23.45 -31.50 -32.16
C THR A 482 24.72 -30.68 -32.36
N ASN A 483 24.81 -29.46 -31.84
CA ASN A 483 25.94 -28.54 -32.03
C ASN A 483 25.93 -27.42 -30.95
N PRO A 484 27.03 -26.66 -30.78
CA PRO A 484 27.10 -25.60 -29.77
C PRO A 484 26.17 -24.40 -30.03
N ASP A 485 25.89 -24.07 -31.29
CA ASP A 485 25.01 -22.95 -31.64
C ASP A 485 23.56 -23.25 -31.21
N SER A 486 23.17 -24.53 -31.20
CA SER A 486 21.89 -24.99 -30.63
C SER A 486 21.80 -24.89 -29.10
N LEU A 487 22.92 -24.87 -28.36
CA LEU A 487 22.86 -24.54 -26.92
C LEU A 487 22.45 -23.08 -26.73
N ALA A 488 23.01 -22.17 -27.54
CA ALA A 488 22.68 -20.76 -27.50
C ALA A 488 21.26 -20.46 -28.03
N ALA A 489 20.85 -21.11 -29.13
CA ALA A 489 19.53 -20.90 -29.74
C ALA A 489 18.36 -21.43 -28.90
N TRP A 490 18.59 -22.41 -28.03
CA TRP A 490 17.62 -22.88 -27.03
C TRP A 490 17.84 -22.24 -25.64
N HIS A 491 18.64 -21.16 -25.57
CA HIS A 491 18.88 -20.37 -24.35
C HIS A 491 19.30 -21.21 -23.13
N PHE A 492 20.00 -22.32 -23.36
CA PHE A 492 20.31 -23.31 -22.33
C PHE A 492 21.44 -22.84 -21.39
N ASP A 493 21.12 -22.69 -20.10
CA ASP A 493 22.07 -22.37 -19.05
C ASP A 493 22.63 -23.65 -18.39
N LEU A 494 23.94 -23.88 -18.60
CA LEU A 494 24.63 -25.09 -18.13
C LEU A 494 24.93 -25.12 -16.63
N PHE A 495 24.72 -24.03 -15.89
CA PHE A 495 24.82 -23.99 -14.43
C PHE A 495 23.48 -24.32 -13.78
N TRP A 496 22.39 -23.75 -14.31
CA TRP A 496 21.04 -23.98 -13.80
C TRP A 496 20.45 -25.33 -14.20
N GLN A 497 20.66 -25.78 -15.44
CA GLN A 497 19.85 -26.85 -16.05
C GLN A 497 20.58 -28.21 -16.18
N MET A 498 21.90 -28.25 -15.93
CA MET A 498 22.73 -29.44 -16.15
C MET A 498 22.71 -30.40 -14.97
N LEU A 499 22.01 -31.52 -15.09
CA LEU A 499 21.90 -32.53 -14.04
C LEU A 499 23.08 -33.54 -14.07
N PRO A 500 23.90 -33.65 -13.00
CA PRO A 500 25.12 -34.45 -12.98
C PRO A 500 24.85 -35.96 -12.80
N LEU A 501 24.41 -36.61 -13.87
CA LEU A 501 24.26 -38.07 -13.94
C LEU A 501 25.53 -38.77 -14.43
N SER A 502 25.74 -40.01 -14.02
CA SER A 502 26.82 -40.85 -14.59
C SER A 502 26.45 -41.40 -15.97
N ASP A 503 27.46 -41.70 -16.80
CA ASP A 503 27.29 -42.33 -18.13
C ASP A 503 26.34 -43.54 -18.10
N ALA A 504 26.37 -44.35 -17.02
CA ALA A 504 25.51 -45.53 -16.87
C ALA A 504 24.04 -45.18 -16.60
N GLN A 505 23.76 -44.04 -15.94
CA GLN A 505 22.41 -43.51 -15.76
C GLN A 505 21.91 -42.88 -17.07
N ILE A 506 22.73 -42.05 -17.73
CA ILE A 506 22.41 -41.42 -19.01
C ILE A 506 22.12 -42.50 -20.07
N ALA A 507 22.96 -43.54 -20.15
CA ALA A 507 22.78 -44.68 -21.05
C ALA A 507 21.43 -45.41 -20.85
N GLY A 508 20.90 -45.40 -19.62
CA GLY A 508 19.62 -46.02 -19.26
C GLY A 508 18.37 -45.23 -19.66
N ILE A 509 18.49 -43.92 -19.93
CA ILE A 509 17.40 -43.10 -20.47
C ILE A 509 17.24 -43.43 -21.96
N PRO A 510 16.04 -43.77 -22.49
CA PRO A 510 15.88 -44.09 -23.91
C PRO A 510 16.25 -42.90 -24.82
N GLU A 511 16.90 -43.16 -25.95
CA GLU A 511 17.30 -42.12 -26.91
C GLU A 511 16.22 -41.93 -27.98
N ALA A 512 15.91 -40.66 -28.27
CA ALA A 512 14.96 -40.25 -29.31
C ALA A 512 15.64 -39.36 -30.36
N ASP A 513 14.89 -38.93 -31.38
CA ASP A 513 15.41 -38.03 -32.41
C ASP A 513 15.99 -36.74 -31.79
N PRO A 514 17.09 -36.18 -32.32
CA PRO A 514 17.72 -34.98 -31.78
C PRO A 514 16.78 -33.78 -31.63
N LEU A 515 17.18 -32.79 -30.81
CA LEU A 515 16.48 -31.51 -30.78
C LEU A 515 16.66 -30.76 -32.13
N PRO A 516 15.66 -29.97 -32.57
CA PRO A 516 15.83 -29.02 -33.66
C PRO A 516 17.03 -28.10 -33.44
N ALA A 517 17.72 -27.71 -34.51
CA ALA A 517 18.93 -26.91 -34.40
C ALA A 517 18.68 -25.50 -33.81
N THR A 518 17.46 -24.99 -33.99
CA THR A 518 16.91 -23.77 -33.40
C THR A 518 15.46 -24.05 -33.03
N PRO A 519 14.93 -23.49 -31.93
CA PRO A 519 13.50 -23.53 -31.67
C PRO A 519 12.75 -22.60 -32.65
N GLU A 520 11.50 -22.93 -32.92
CA GLU A 520 10.58 -22.15 -33.74
C GLU A 520 9.28 -22.02 -32.94
N LEU A 521 9.07 -20.86 -32.33
CA LEU A 521 7.85 -20.54 -31.57
C LEU A 521 6.85 -19.91 -32.53
N VAL A 522 5.63 -20.46 -32.58
CA VAL A 522 4.55 -19.96 -33.42
C VAL A 522 3.26 -19.76 -32.63
N GLN A 523 2.47 -18.78 -33.06
CA GLN A 523 1.10 -18.52 -32.61
C GLN A 523 0.25 -18.36 -33.89
N ALA A 524 -1.02 -18.78 -33.84
CA ALA A 524 -1.84 -18.83 -35.04
C ALA A 524 -2.54 -17.47 -35.30
N ASP A 525 -2.52 -17.05 -36.57
CA ASP A 525 -3.14 -15.80 -37.03
C ASP A 525 -4.68 -15.78 -37.00
N ASP A 526 -5.32 -16.83 -36.45
CA ASP A 526 -6.75 -16.87 -36.13
C ASP A 526 -7.10 -16.15 -34.82
N GLY A 527 -6.10 -15.73 -34.03
CA GLY A 527 -6.30 -15.10 -32.74
C GLY A 527 -6.46 -16.10 -31.60
N SER A 528 -6.01 -17.35 -31.76
CA SER A 528 -5.63 -18.20 -30.62
C SER A 528 -4.23 -17.80 -30.11
N PRO A 529 -4.00 -17.71 -28.78
CA PRO A 529 -2.76 -17.20 -28.20
C PRO A 529 -1.85 -18.34 -27.74
N GLU A 530 -2.30 -19.59 -27.86
CA GLU A 530 -1.53 -20.79 -27.58
C GLU A 530 -0.20 -20.68 -28.32
N VAL A 531 0.90 -20.65 -27.57
CA VAL A 531 2.23 -20.63 -28.17
C VAL A 531 2.68 -22.07 -28.36
N TRP A 532 3.06 -22.40 -29.58
CA TRP A 532 3.44 -23.74 -29.99
C TRP A 532 4.91 -23.74 -30.43
N ILE A 533 5.70 -24.68 -29.91
CA ILE A 533 7.01 -25.00 -30.51
C ILE A 533 6.82 -25.99 -31.66
N VAL A 534 7.40 -25.67 -32.82
CA VAL A 534 7.45 -26.57 -33.98
C VAL A 534 8.63 -27.53 -33.85
N ASP A 535 8.35 -28.83 -33.86
CA ASP A 535 9.33 -29.90 -33.70
C ASP A 535 9.22 -30.88 -34.88
N GLY A 536 9.72 -30.42 -36.04
CA GLY A 536 9.76 -31.18 -37.30
C GLY A 536 8.38 -31.41 -37.92
N LYS A 537 7.66 -32.45 -37.48
CA LYS A 537 6.27 -32.76 -37.89
C LYS A 537 5.24 -32.45 -36.80
N TRP A 538 5.70 -32.01 -35.63
CA TRP A 538 4.87 -31.84 -34.44
C TRP A 538 4.72 -30.35 -34.06
N ARG A 539 3.59 -30.02 -33.43
CA ARG A 539 3.40 -28.83 -32.60
C ARG A 539 3.43 -29.24 -31.12
N ARG A 540 4.02 -28.43 -30.25
CA ARG A 540 4.09 -28.67 -28.80
C ARG A 540 3.64 -27.43 -28.02
N HIS A 541 2.60 -27.55 -27.22
CA HIS A 541 2.07 -26.41 -26.45
C HIS A 541 3.08 -25.95 -25.39
N VAL A 542 3.32 -24.64 -25.30
CA VAL A 542 4.08 -24.00 -24.21
C VAL A 542 3.09 -23.73 -23.06
N PRO A 543 3.15 -24.47 -21.94
CA PRO A 543 2.01 -24.57 -21.03
C PRO A 543 1.71 -23.32 -20.19
N SER A 544 2.66 -22.40 -20.03
CA SER A 544 2.48 -21.13 -19.32
C SER A 544 3.59 -20.11 -19.65
N PRO A 545 3.44 -18.82 -19.28
CA PRO A 545 4.49 -17.82 -19.40
C PRO A 545 5.74 -18.14 -18.57
N GLU A 546 5.57 -18.78 -17.41
CA GLU A 546 6.70 -19.21 -16.57
C GLU A 546 7.51 -20.30 -17.27
N ALA A 547 6.84 -21.25 -17.94
CA ALA A 547 7.51 -22.24 -18.78
C ALA A 547 8.20 -21.61 -20.01
N MET A 548 7.63 -20.55 -20.59
CA MET A 548 8.32 -19.79 -21.65
C MET A 548 9.62 -19.16 -21.12
N ALA A 549 9.55 -18.50 -19.96
CA ALA A 549 10.70 -17.83 -19.32
C ALA A 549 11.76 -18.81 -18.81
N ALA A 550 11.38 -19.98 -18.28
CA ALA A 550 12.30 -21.02 -17.81
C ALA A 550 13.13 -21.65 -18.94
N TRP A 551 12.62 -21.62 -20.17
CA TRP A 551 13.34 -21.98 -21.40
C TRP A 551 14.02 -20.77 -22.07
N GLY A 552 14.03 -19.59 -21.43
CA GLY A 552 14.72 -18.39 -21.88
C GLY A 552 14.09 -17.66 -23.07
N PHE A 553 12.85 -18.01 -23.44
CA PHE A 553 12.12 -17.39 -24.54
C PHE A 553 11.32 -16.16 -24.07
N ALA A 554 11.07 -15.24 -25.00
CA ALA A 554 10.19 -14.10 -24.81
C ALA A 554 9.07 -14.08 -25.89
N PHE A 555 7.98 -13.36 -25.59
CA PHE A 555 6.88 -13.17 -26.56
C PHE A 555 7.31 -12.45 -27.85
N SER A 556 8.48 -11.79 -27.87
CA SER A 556 9.11 -11.24 -29.08
C SER A 556 9.55 -12.31 -30.10
N ASP A 557 9.75 -13.54 -29.63
CA ASP A 557 10.34 -14.63 -30.41
C ASP A 557 9.25 -15.49 -31.08
N VAL A 558 7.98 -15.24 -30.70
CA VAL A 558 6.78 -15.91 -31.19
C VAL A 558 6.36 -15.34 -32.55
N GLN A 559 6.31 -16.20 -33.57
CA GLN A 559 5.95 -15.82 -34.92
C GLN A 559 4.45 -16.03 -35.19
N GLN A 560 3.79 -15.00 -35.68
CA GLN A 560 2.41 -15.10 -36.20
C GLN A 560 2.43 -15.87 -37.52
N VAL A 561 1.78 -17.02 -37.58
CA VAL A 561 1.73 -17.87 -38.79
C VAL A 561 0.29 -18.29 -39.11
N PRO A 562 -0.03 -18.58 -40.38
CA PRO A 562 -1.37 -19.01 -40.76
C PRO A 562 -1.89 -20.19 -39.94
N ALA A 563 -3.07 -20.06 -39.33
CA ALA A 563 -3.68 -21.11 -38.51
C ALA A 563 -3.77 -22.48 -39.20
N ALA A 564 -3.96 -22.49 -40.53
CA ALA A 564 -3.96 -23.70 -41.34
C ALA A 564 -2.58 -24.41 -41.44
N GLN A 565 -1.48 -23.74 -41.08
CA GLN A 565 -0.14 -24.32 -40.98
C GLN A 565 0.08 -24.94 -39.59
N VAL A 566 -0.28 -24.24 -38.51
CA VAL A 566 -0.21 -24.79 -37.14
C VAL A 566 -1.09 -26.04 -37.01
N ASN A 567 -2.31 -25.99 -37.54
CA ASN A 567 -3.25 -27.12 -37.54
C ASN A 567 -2.92 -28.23 -38.57
N ALA A 568 -1.87 -28.07 -39.38
CA ALA A 568 -1.35 -29.15 -40.24
C ALA A 568 -0.24 -29.98 -39.57
N LEU A 569 0.33 -29.49 -38.46
CA LEU A 569 1.27 -30.23 -37.62
C LEU A 569 0.52 -31.24 -36.73
N LYS A 570 1.18 -32.35 -36.37
CA LYS A 570 0.64 -33.30 -35.40
C LYS A 570 0.83 -32.75 -33.98
N GLU A 571 -0.10 -33.02 -33.07
CA GLU A 571 0.10 -32.63 -31.67
C GLU A 571 1.07 -33.60 -30.96
N GLY A 572 2.15 -33.05 -30.41
CA GLY A 572 3.12 -33.75 -29.59
C GLY A 572 2.90 -33.49 -28.09
N PRO A 573 3.76 -34.03 -27.21
CA PRO A 573 3.73 -33.66 -25.79
C PRO A 573 4.01 -32.16 -25.64
N ALA A 574 3.40 -31.53 -24.64
CA ALA A 574 3.68 -30.15 -24.27
C ALA A 574 5.19 -29.93 -23.99
N LEU A 575 5.63 -28.67 -24.02
CA LEU A 575 6.94 -28.32 -23.47
C LEU A 575 6.94 -28.59 -21.97
N ARG A 576 8.06 -29.09 -21.44
CA ARG A 576 8.21 -29.31 -19.99
C ARG A 576 8.25 -27.95 -19.28
N PRO A 577 7.78 -27.82 -18.02
CA PRO A 577 7.86 -26.55 -17.29
C PRO A 577 9.29 -25.99 -17.21
N GLU A 578 10.30 -26.86 -17.07
CA GLU A 578 11.70 -26.48 -17.02
C GLU A 578 12.56 -27.39 -17.93
N PRO A 579 13.62 -26.87 -18.56
CA PRO A 579 14.58 -27.66 -19.32
C PRO A 579 15.56 -28.41 -18.39
N ILE A 580 15.79 -29.70 -18.66
CA ILE A 580 16.77 -30.52 -17.96
C ILE A 580 17.79 -31.04 -18.98
N LEU A 581 19.08 -30.85 -18.71
CA LEU A 581 20.19 -31.29 -19.54
C LEU A 581 21.01 -32.37 -18.83
N VAL A 582 21.62 -33.26 -19.59
CA VAL A 582 22.61 -34.23 -19.10
C VAL A 582 23.84 -34.23 -20.01
N LYS A 583 25.01 -34.57 -19.45
CA LYS A 583 26.27 -34.59 -20.18
C LYS A 583 27.10 -35.82 -19.83
N ASP A 584 27.54 -36.56 -20.85
CA ASP A 584 28.38 -37.75 -20.65
C ASP A 584 29.88 -37.40 -20.50
N SER A 585 30.69 -38.39 -20.11
CA SER A 585 32.14 -38.23 -19.95
C SER A 585 32.91 -37.94 -21.26
N ALA A 586 32.30 -38.17 -22.43
CA ALA A 586 32.86 -37.75 -23.73
C ALA A 586 32.50 -36.29 -24.08
N GLY A 587 31.59 -35.67 -23.33
CA GLY A 587 31.14 -34.29 -23.49
C GLY A 587 29.90 -34.11 -24.37
N LYS A 588 29.23 -35.20 -24.79
CA LYS A 588 27.95 -35.15 -25.48
C LYS A 588 26.90 -34.55 -24.53
N VAL A 589 26.14 -33.57 -25.00
CA VAL A 589 25.00 -33.00 -24.26
C VAL A 589 23.70 -33.49 -24.90
N ASP A 590 22.82 -34.01 -24.06
CA ASP A 590 21.45 -34.38 -24.43
C ASP A 590 20.47 -33.66 -23.49
N ALA A 591 19.35 -33.17 -24.03
CA ALA A 591 18.23 -32.68 -23.22
C ALA A 591 17.29 -33.83 -22.85
N ILE A 592 16.63 -33.76 -21.69
CA ILE A 592 15.63 -34.73 -21.25
C ILE A 592 14.24 -34.22 -21.56
N ASP A 593 13.60 -34.87 -22.51
CA ASP A 593 12.32 -34.49 -23.11
C ASP A 593 11.26 -35.58 -22.87
N ASP A 594 9.99 -35.30 -23.15
CA ASP A 594 8.92 -36.30 -23.04
C ASP A 594 8.71 -37.05 -24.38
N PRO A 595 8.38 -38.36 -24.35
CA PRO A 595 8.34 -39.18 -25.55
C PRO A 595 7.18 -38.83 -26.50
N PHE A 596 7.50 -38.58 -27.76
CA PHE A 596 6.49 -38.39 -28.81
C PHE A 596 5.64 -39.65 -29.07
N PRO A 597 4.35 -39.50 -29.41
CA PRO A 597 3.50 -40.62 -29.81
C PRO A 597 4.06 -41.37 -31.03
N VAL A 598 4.15 -42.70 -30.93
CA VAL A 598 4.52 -43.55 -32.06
C VAL A 598 3.36 -43.70 -33.04
N ASP A 599 3.61 -43.39 -34.31
CA ASP A 599 2.62 -43.56 -35.38
C ASP A 599 2.21 -45.05 -35.51
N PRO A 600 0.92 -45.41 -35.46
CA PRO A 600 0.49 -46.80 -35.49
C PRO A 600 0.81 -47.44 -36.87
N PRO A 601 1.20 -48.74 -36.90
CA PRO A 601 1.66 -49.39 -38.12
C PRO A 601 0.55 -49.44 -39.19
N SER A 602 0.83 -48.86 -40.36
CA SER A 602 -0.15 -48.66 -41.41
C SER A 602 -0.57 -49.97 -42.10
N THR A 603 -1.79 -50.44 -41.82
CA THR A 603 -2.40 -51.61 -42.48
C THR A 603 -2.84 -51.27 -43.90
N GLY A 604 -1.92 -51.31 -44.86
CA GLY A 604 -2.23 -51.09 -46.27
C GLY A 604 -2.82 -52.31 -46.98
N GLY A 605 -3.92 -52.13 -47.74
CA GLY A 605 -4.26 -53.07 -48.82
C GLY A 605 -5.75 -53.28 -49.14
N ALA A 606 -6.17 -52.77 -50.30
CA ALA A 606 -7.21 -53.30 -51.22
C ALA A 606 -8.62 -53.66 -50.67
N GLY A 607 -9.63 -52.88 -51.08
CA GLY A 607 -11.05 -53.19 -50.87
C GLY A 607 -11.65 -54.13 -51.94
N GLY A 608 -12.92 -54.52 -51.74
CA GLY A 608 -13.68 -55.31 -52.72
C GLY A 608 -15.11 -55.68 -52.29
N ALA A 609 -16.10 -55.08 -52.97
CA ALA A 609 -17.48 -55.54 -53.20
C ALA A 609 -18.24 -56.42 -52.16
N GLY A 610 -19.26 -55.82 -51.54
CA GLY A 610 -20.67 -56.28 -51.61
C GLY A 610 -21.08 -57.63 -51.02
N GLY A 611 -21.99 -57.60 -50.03
CA GLY A 611 -22.75 -58.78 -49.59
C GLY A 611 -23.84 -58.43 -48.58
N SER A 612 -25.08 -58.86 -48.84
CA SER A 612 -26.19 -58.80 -47.89
C SER A 612 -26.42 -60.17 -47.26
N THR A 613 -26.58 -60.25 -45.94
CA THR A 613 -27.67 -61.00 -45.27
C THR A 613 -27.66 -60.77 -43.75
N ALA A 614 -28.76 -61.13 -43.09
CA ALA A 614 -28.93 -61.03 -41.63
C ALA A 614 -28.83 -62.40 -40.94
N THR A 615 -29.08 -62.42 -39.62
CA THR A 615 -28.95 -63.55 -38.67
C THR A 615 -27.49 -63.92 -38.30
N GLY A 616 -27.20 -64.42 -37.09
CA GLY A 616 -28.05 -64.47 -35.90
C GLY A 616 -27.76 -65.63 -34.95
N GLY A 617 -27.19 -65.34 -33.78
CA GLY A 617 -27.32 -66.17 -32.58
C GLY A 617 -26.27 -67.27 -32.32
N SER A 618 -25.74 -67.21 -31.09
CA SER A 618 -25.52 -68.35 -30.19
C SER A 618 -24.26 -69.26 -30.29
N THR A 619 -23.36 -69.00 -29.34
CA THR A 619 -22.77 -69.96 -28.35
C THR A 619 -21.86 -71.15 -28.75
N ALA A 620 -20.59 -71.00 -28.33
CA ALA A 620 -19.89 -71.85 -27.33
C ALA A 620 -19.42 -73.30 -27.62
N THR A 621 -18.13 -73.55 -27.32
CA THR A 621 -17.57 -74.54 -26.35
C THR A 621 -16.05 -74.70 -26.61
N GLY A 622 -15.14 -74.99 -25.66
CA GLY A 622 -15.13 -75.02 -24.18
C GLY A 622 -13.73 -74.50 -23.71
N GLY A 623 -13.40 -74.28 -22.43
CA GLY A 623 -13.40 -75.23 -21.29
C GLY A 623 -11.95 -75.68 -20.98
N SER A 624 -11.45 -75.84 -19.74
CA SER A 624 -12.11 -75.77 -18.42
C SER A 624 -11.08 -75.65 -17.26
N THR A 625 -11.58 -75.49 -16.02
CA THR A 625 -10.89 -75.46 -14.69
C THR A 625 -10.09 -74.18 -14.37
N ALA A 626 -9.86 -73.72 -13.12
CA ALA A 626 -10.47 -73.93 -11.78
C ALA A 626 -9.76 -72.99 -10.76
N SER A 627 -10.21 -72.68 -9.52
CA SER A 627 -11.53 -72.61 -8.84
C SER A 627 -11.30 -72.08 -7.39
N GLY A 628 -12.17 -71.32 -6.71
CA GLY A 628 -13.45 -70.73 -7.11
C GLY A 628 -14.53 -70.73 -5.99
N GLY A 629 -14.53 -69.74 -5.08
CA GLY A 629 -15.58 -69.55 -4.06
C GLY A 629 -15.30 -68.38 -3.09
N SER A 630 -16.28 -67.75 -2.43
CA SER A 630 -17.74 -67.97 -2.44
C SER A 630 -18.54 -66.73 -1.97
N SER A 631 -19.75 -66.52 -2.52
CA SER A 631 -20.98 -65.91 -1.96
C SER A 631 -20.91 -64.66 -1.03
N GLY A 632 -21.77 -63.63 -1.17
CA GLY A 632 -22.94 -63.44 -2.07
C GLY A 632 -23.84 -62.28 -1.57
N GLY A 633 -24.93 -61.94 -2.26
CA GLY A 633 -25.82 -60.82 -1.85
C GLY A 633 -27.17 -60.74 -2.58
N GLN A 634 -28.02 -59.80 -2.13
CA GLN A 634 -29.37 -59.44 -2.60
C GLN A 634 -29.70 -58.00 -2.12
N LYS A 635 -30.69 -57.22 -2.57
CA LYS A 635 -31.40 -56.98 -3.86
C LYS A 635 -32.66 -56.15 -3.53
N THR A 636 -32.73 -54.91 -4.01
CA THR A 636 -33.94 -54.17 -4.46
C THR A 636 -35.26 -54.18 -3.65
N LYS A 637 -35.76 -52.98 -3.28
CA LYS A 637 -37.00 -52.39 -3.87
C LYS A 637 -37.24 -50.91 -3.49
N LEU A 638 -38.20 -50.27 -4.19
CA LEU A 638 -38.72 -48.91 -3.97
C LEU A 638 -39.75 -48.85 -2.82
N VAL A 639 -40.00 -47.67 -2.27
CA VAL A 639 -41.28 -46.90 -2.30
C VAL A 639 -41.10 -45.56 -1.55
N ASP A 640 -41.93 -44.57 -1.87
CA ASP A 640 -42.02 -43.20 -1.32
C ASP A 640 -42.43 -43.16 0.18
N ASP A 641 -42.23 -42.04 0.91
CA ASP A 641 -43.23 -40.96 1.05
C ASP A 641 -42.97 -39.99 2.26
N SER A 642 -43.49 -38.76 2.12
CA SER A 642 -43.91 -37.69 3.06
C SER A 642 -43.45 -37.56 4.55
N SER A 643 -42.91 -36.34 4.82
CA SER A 643 -43.45 -35.28 5.72
C SER A 643 -43.25 -35.23 7.25
N ASP A 644 -43.49 -33.99 7.75
CA ASP A 644 -43.86 -33.54 9.10
C ASP A 644 -42.83 -33.55 10.24
N GLY A 645 -42.14 -32.41 10.38
CA GLY A 645 -41.49 -32.01 11.62
C GLY A 645 -42.43 -31.28 12.59
N SER A 646 -41.92 -30.95 13.78
CA SER A 646 -42.38 -29.79 14.56
C SER A 646 -41.37 -29.42 15.65
N CYS A 647 -41.16 -28.13 15.88
CA CYS A 647 -40.31 -27.63 16.96
C CYS A 647 -41.05 -27.68 18.30
N ALA A 648 -40.40 -28.16 19.36
CA ALA A 648 -40.93 -28.14 20.72
C ALA A 648 -39.88 -27.68 21.73
N CYS A 649 -39.69 -26.37 21.86
CA CYS A 649 -38.88 -25.80 22.94
C CYS A 649 -39.59 -25.94 24.29
N ARG A 650 -38.92 -26.53 25.30
CA ARG A 650 -39.30 -26.36 26.70
C ARG A 650 -38.08 -26.34 27.61
N ALA A 651 -38.14 -25.49 28.64
CA ALA A 651 -37.02 -25.16 29.49
C ALA A 651 -37.13 -25.72 30.92
N ALA A 652 -35.98 -25.72 31.60
CA ALA A 652 -35.78 -25.77 33.04
C ALA A 652 -36.14 -27.05 33.83
N GLY A 653 -35.10 -27.64 34.44
CA GLY A 653 -35.17 -28.03 35.86
C GLY A 653 -34.97 -29.51 36.20
N GLY A 654 -33.85 -29.82 36.86
CA GLY A 654 -33.76 -30.94 37.81
C GLY A 654 -32.97 -32.19 37.37
N SER A 655 -31.83 -32.41 38.02
CA SER A 655 -31.31 -33.77 38.26
C SER A 655 -32.27 -34.51 39.22
N PRO A 656 -32.40 -35.88 39.20
CA PRO A 656 -31.23 -36.74 39.51
C PRO A 656 -31.15 -38.16 38.89
N ARG A 657 -29.91 -38.68 38.83
CA ARG A 657 -29.48 -40.08 39.06
C ARG A 657 -30.09 -41.26 38.24
N GLY A 658 -29.28 -41.75 37.30
CA GLY A 658 -28.93 -43.19 37.17
C GLY A 658 -29.69 -44.04 36.15
N THR A 659 -29.15 -45.15 35.61
CA THR A 659 -27.83 -45.80 35.84
C THR A 659 -27.39 -46.68 34.63
N SER A 660 -26.08 -46.70 34.33
CA SER A 660 -25.33 -47.73 33.56
C SER A 660 -25.72 -47.98 32.09
N GLY A 661 -24.83 -48.28 31.15
CA GLY A 661 -23.35 -48.49 31.14
C GLY A 661 -22.98 -49.21 29.82
N TRP A 662 -21.75 -49.28 29.31
CA TRP A 662 -20.39 -48.97 29.81
C TRP A 662 -19.62 -48.23 28.67
N PHE A 663 -18.32 -48.31 28.33
CA PHE A 663 -17.10 -48.98 28.86
C PHE A 663 -15.84 -48.30 28.27
N ALA A 664 -14.74 -48.22 29.04
CA ALA A 664 -13.32 -48.15 28.59
C ALA A 664 -12.81 -46.90 27.83
N LEU A 665 -11.54 -46.45 27.89
CA LEU A 665 -10.32 -46.64 28.75
C LEU A 665 -9.27 -45.60 28.23
N LEU A 666 -8.18 -45.13 28.88
CA LEU A 666 -7.61 -45.16 30.24
C LEU A 666 -6.48 -44.09 30.30
N LEU A 667 -6.40 -43.19 31.31
CA LEU A 667 -5.13 -42.56 31.71
C LEU A 667 -4.91 -42.50 33.23
N LEU A 668 -3.75 -43.03 33.66
CA LEU A 668 -2.88 -42.80 34.83
C LEU A 668 -3.43 -42.27 36.18
N ALA A 669 -2.99 -42.89 37.30
CA ALA A 669 -2.31 -42.23 38.45
C ALA A 669 -1.87 -43.19 39.60
N LEU A 670 -1.01 -42.68 40.51
CA LEU A 670 -0.74 -43.12 41.92
C LEU A 670 0.10 -44.43 42.16
N PRO A 671 0.65 -44.72 43.39
CA PRO A 671 0.42 -44.08 44.70
C PRO A 671 1.62 -43.74 45.66
N TRP A 672 1.31 -42.91 46.67
CA TRP A 672 1.81 -42.78 48.07
C TRP A 672 2.93 -43.71 48.65
N LEU A 673 3.78 -43.19 49.56
CA LEU A 673 3.56 -43.29 51.04
C LEU A 673 4.54 -42.49 51.98
N ARG A 674 4.09 -42.28 53.24
CA ARG A 674 4.65 -41.50 54.38
C ARG A 674 5.93 -42.05 55.06
N ARG A 675 6.71 -41.20 55.76
CA ARG A 675 7.01 -41.25 57.24
C ARG A 675 7.90 -40.11 57.79
N ARG A 676 7.96 -39.98 59.15
CA ARG A 676 8.70 -38.98 59.99
C ARG A 676 9.86 -39.69 60.78
N PRO A 677 10.45 -39.16 61.90
CA PRO A 677 11.19 -37.90 62.20
C PRO A 677 12.54 -38.12 62.99
N ARG A 678 13.31 -37.03 63.33
CA ARG A 678 13.90 -36.67 64.68
C ARG A 678 15.39 -36.22 64.74
N ARG A 679 15.61 -35.08 65.46
CA ARG A 679 16.69 -34.78 66.46
C ARG A 679 18.16 -34.65 65.97
N ALA A 680 19.06 -33.88 66.61
CA ALA A 680 18.98 -32.78 67.62
C ALA A 680 20.39 -32.11 67.79
N LEU A 681 20.51 -31.16 68.75
CA LEU A 681 21.75 -30.50 69.27
C LEU A 681 22.33 -29.38 68.37
N VAL A 682 22.56 -28.10 68.78
CA VAL A 682 22.67 -27.39 70.09
C VAL A 682 23.99 -27.74 70.82
N PRO A 683 24.91 -26.80 71.17
CA PRO A 683 24.59 -25.62 71.99
C PRO A 683 25.43 -24.30 71.87
N LEU A 684 24.94 -23.24 72.56
CA LEU A 684 25.67 -22.15 73.27
C LEU A 684 26.50 -21.12 72.42
N VAL A 685 26.67 -19.81 72.75
CA VAL A 685 26.25 -18.86 73.85
C VAL A 685 26.64 -17.39 73.42
N LEU A 686 26.43 -16.20 74.06
CA LEU A 686 25.90 -15.71 75.36
C LEU A 686 25.43 -14.21 75.30
N PHE A 687 24.11 -13.94 75.23
CA PHE A 687 23.43 -12.69 75.70
C PHE A 687 23.72 -11.36 74.95
N ALA A 688 23.04 -10.21 75.18
CA ALA A 688 21.98 -9.82 76.15
C ALA A 688 20.92 -8.91 75.47
N LEU A 689 19.60 -9.06 75.73
CA LEU A 689 18.77 -8.37 76.76
C LEU A 689 18.77 -6.83 76.66
N GLY A 690 17.65 -6.10 76.71
CA GLY A 690 16.20 -6.43 76.82
C GLY A 690 15.40 -5.09 76.87
N CYS A 691 14.11 -4.95 77.19
CA CYS A 691 12.91 -5.77 77.38
C CYS A 691 11.84 -4.89 78.09
N SER A 692 10.57 -4.86 77.64
CA SER A 692 9.32 -4.61 78.42
C SER A 692 8.14 -4.41 77.43
N ALA A 693 7.06 -5.19 77.40
CA ALA A 693 5.99 -5.46 78.39
C ALA A 693 4.84 -4.43 78.30
N ALA A 694 3.61 -4.76 77.87
CA ALA A 694 2.55 -5.65 78.45
C ALA A 694 1.69 -4.91 79.51
N PRO A 695 0.40 -5.26 79.79
CA PRO A 695 -0.24 -6.59 79.68
C PRO A 695 -1.73 -6.72 79.18
N ASP A 696 -2.10 -7.97 78.80
CA ASP A 696 -3.29 -8.81 79.11
C ASP A 696 -4.76 -8.28 78.92
N ASP A 697 -5.82 -9.11 78.76
CA ASP A 697 -6.05 -10.51 79.22
C ASP A 697 -7.17 -11.29 78.42
N GLY A 698 -7.17 -12.65 78.43
CA GLY A 698 -8.39 -13.50 78.34
C GLY A 698 -8.74 -14.46 77.14
N ALA A 699 -8.36 -15.75 77.24
CA ALA A 699 -9.15 -17.02 76.95
C ALA A 699 -9.75 -17.37 75.52
N VAL A 700 -10.09 -18.60 75.08
CA VAL A 700 -9.89 -20.06 75.45
C VAL A 700 -10.19 -21.01 74.23
N GLU A 701 -9.95 -22.33 74.34
CA GLU A 701 -10.01 -23.40 73.31
C GLU A 701 -11.43 -23.90 72.85
N GLY A 702 -11.55 -24.55 71.68
CA GLY A 702 -12.76 -25.30 71.24
C GLY A 702 -12.79 -25.79 69.78
N ASP A 703 -13.64 -26.79 69.45
CA ASP A 703 -13.71 -27.58 68.20
C ASP A 703 -15.11 -28.30 68.13
N PRO A 704 -15.74 -28.68 66.98
CA PRO A 704 -15.28 -28.65 65.58
C PRO A 704 -16.26 -28.05 64.51
N SER A 705 -15.71 -27.85 63.29
CA SER A 705 -16.35 -27.88 61.93
C SER A 705 -17.60 -27.03 61.58
N ALA A 706 -17.48 -26.35 60.44
CA ALA A 706 -18.49 -25.67 59.61
C ALA A 706 -18.89 -24.23 59.98
N ASP A 707 -19.17 -23.48 58.89
CA ASP A 707 -19.69 -22.11 58.77
C ASP A 707 -18.83 -20.91 59.25
N ASP A 708 -19.14 -19.76 58.62
CA ASP A 708 -18.51 -18.42 58.62
C ASP A 708 -18.57 -17.73 60.03
N PRO A 709 -17.79 -16.66 60.36
CA PRO A 709 -17.21 -15.70 59.41
C PRO A 709 -15.85 -15.03 59.70
N ALA A 710 -15.39 -14.30 58.67
CA ALA A 710 -14.61 -13.06 58.70
C ALA A 710 -13.22 -13.03 59.38
N LEU A 711 -12.17 -12.99 58.54
CA LEU A 711 -10.88 -12.38 58.89
C LEU A 711 -10.49 -11.30 57.87
N MET A 712 -10.33 -10.08 58.38
CA MET A 712 -9.68 -8.91 57.76
C MET A 712 -10.12 -8.51 56.34
N SER A 713 -11.04 -7.54 56.30
CA SER A 713 -11.19 -6.64 55.17
C SER A 713 -9.92 -5.81 54.95
N VAL A 714 -9.05 -6.28 54.05
CA VAL A 714 -8.19 -5.34 53.30
C VAL A 714 -9.13 -4.37 52.57
N SER A 715 -8.92 -3.07 52.73
CA SER A 715 -9.83 -2.06 52.21
C SER A 715 -9.87 -2.10 50.69
N SER A 716 -10.98 -2.58 50.11
CA SER A 716 -11.26 -2.56 48.67
C SER A 716 -11.65 -1.16 48.18
N GLU A 717 -10.89 -0.14 48.61
CA GLU A 717 -10.81 1.13 47.91
C GLU A 717 -10.27 0.84 46.50
N PRO A 718 -10.88 1.37 45.43
CA PRO A 718 -10.41 1.09 44.09
C PRO A 718 -8.97 1.60 43.91
N LEU A 719 -8.16 0.77 43.25
CA LEU A 719 -6.95 1.21 42.56
C LEU A 719 -7.33 2.36 41.60
N SER A 720 -6.41 3.30 41.40
CA SER A 720 -6.66 4.60 40.74
C SER A 720 -7.67 4.51 39.59
N SER A 721 -8.81 5.20 39.74
CA SER A 721 -9.98 4.95 38.89
C SER A 721 -9.75 5.51 37.49
N ILE A 722 -9.43 4.62 36.55
CA ILE A 722 -9.20 4.94 35.14
C ILE A 722 -10.46 4.68 34.31
N ASP A 723 -10.83 5.67 33.51
CA ASP A 723 -11.90 5.66 32.52
C ASP A 723 -11.26 6.03 31.17
N CYS A 724 -11.16 5.03 30.30
CA CYS A 724 -10.55 5.14 28.97
C CYS A 724 -11.44 5.85 27.94
N SER A 725 -12.55 6.48 28.35
CA SER A 725 -13.34 7.34 27.47
C SER A 725 -12.50 8.50 26.95
N GLU A 726 -12.06 8.39 25.69
CA GLU A 726 -11.18 9.37 25.07
C GLU A 726 -11.89 10.70 24.78
N SER A 727 -11.13 11.79 24.90
CA SER A 727 -11.54 13.13 24.44
C SER A 727 -10.35 13.86 23.81
N GLN A 728 -10.61 14.58 22.72
CA GLN A 728 -9.62 15.48 22.13
C GLN A 728 -9.61 16.82 22.87
N ASP A 729 -8.41 17.30 23.20
CA ASP A 729 -8.16 18.61 23.80
C ASP A 729 -7.01 19.32 23.05
N THR A 730 -6.62 20.53 23.48
CA THR A 730 -5.47 21.26 22.91
C THR A 730 -4.30 21.26 23.89
N GLY A 731 -3.29 20.45 23.58
CA GLY A 731 -2.00 20.45 24.25
C GLY A 731 -1.11 21.62 23.80
N TYR A 732 -0.10 21.93 24.60
CA TYR A 732 0.88 22.98 24.28
C TYR A 732 2.31 22.60 24.66
N THR A 733 3.23 22.77 23.72
CA THR A 733 4.68 22.58 23.91
C THR A 733 5.40 23.80 23.34
N SER A 734 6.28 24.44 24.13
CA SER A 734 7.07 25.62 23.74
C SER A 734 6.24 26.76 23.11
N GLY A 735 5.00 26.94 23.58
CA GLY A 735 4.04 27.95 23.09
C GLY A 735 3.25 27.55 21.84
N LYS A 736 3.58 26.45 21.17
CA LYS A 736 2.82 25.90 20.03
C LYS A 736 1.69 25.01 20.53
N ALA A 737 0.51 25.13 19.91
CA ALA A 737 -0.64 24.25 20.17
C ALA A 737 -0.54 22.95 19.36
N PHE A 738 -1.04 21.83 19.90
CA PHE A 738 -1.18 20.55 19.20
C PHE A 738 -2.42 19.79 19.70
N PRO A 739 -3.05 18.92 18.88
CA PRO A 739 -4.16 18.07 19.34
C PRO A 739 -3.64 17.01 20.31
N ILE A 740 -4.35 16.75 21.41
CA ILE A 740 -3.96 15.77 22.42
C ILE A 740 -5.15 14.92 22.86
N THR A 741 -4.98 13.59 22.84
CA THR A 741 -5.96 12.63 23.35
C THR A 741 -5.81 12.53 24.86
N VAL A 742 -6.88 12.81 25.61
CA VAL A 742 -6.92 12.67 27.06
C VAL A 742 -8.07 11.76 27.53
N VAL A 743 -7.73 10.89 28.47
CA VAL A 743 -8.62 9.99 29.23
C VAL A 743 -8.78 10.51 30.66
N THR A 744 -9.60 9.86 31.50
CA THR A 744 -9.80 10.28 32.90
C THR A 744 -9.19 9.29 33.89
N VAL A 745 -8.34 9.78 34.81
CA VAL A 745 -7.73 8.98 35.89
C VAL A 745 -7.87 9.72 37.22
N ASP A 746 -8.38 9.06 38.26
CA ASP A 746 -8.69 9.68 39.57
C ASP A 746 -9.53 10.97 39.48
N GLY A 747 -10.39 11.07 38.45
CA GLY A 747 -11.18 12.27 38.16
C GLY A 747 -10.39 13.45 37.60
N LYS A 748 -9.20 13.20 37.01
CA LYS A 748 -8.34 14.16 36.32
C LYS A 748 -8.22 13.79 34.85
N LYS A 749 -8.17 14.78 33.96
CA LYS A 749 -7.70 14.55 32.58
C LYS A 749 -6.23 14.13 32.63
N VAL A 750 -5.86 13.11 31.86
CA VAL A 750 -4.48 12.66 31.65
C VAL A 750 -4.31 12.25 30.19
N GLU A 751 -3.16 12.53 29.60
CA GLU A 751 -2.81 12.08 28.26
C GLU A 751 -2.82 10.53 28.19
N LYS A 752 -3.33 9.95 27.09
CA LYS A 752 -3.61 8.50 26.95
C LYS A 752 -2.44 7.60 27.34
N ASP A 753 -1.24 7.85 26.83
CA ASP A 753 -0.08 6.98 27.05
C ASP A 753 0.55 7.21 28.43
N THR A 754 0.56 8.45 28.91
CA THR A 754 0.90 8.81 30.30
C THR A 754 -0.04 8.12 31.30
N ALA A 755 -1.34 8.01 31.00
CA ALA A 755 -2.32 7.27 31.80
C ALA A 755 -2.07 5.76 31.76
N ASN A 756 -1.77 5.20 30.59
CA ASN A 756 -1.39 3.80 30.41
C ASN A 756 -0.15 3.43 31.24
N ALA A 757 0.92 4.23 31.16
CA ALA A 757 2.14 4.04 31.94
C ALA A 757 1.88 4.21 33.46
N TYR A 758 1.07 5.20 33.84
CA TYR A 758 0.71 5.43 35.24
C TYR A 758 -0.04 4.25 35.85
N TYR A 759 -1.00 3.64 35.13
CA TYR A 759 -1.77 2.50 35.62
C TYR A 759 -0.88 1.31 35.99
N VAL A 760 0.11 0.99 35.16
CA VAL A 760 1.05 -0.12 35.39
C VAL A 760 1.98 0.18 36.56
N MET A 761 2.44 1.43 36.70
CA MET A 761 3.19 1.91 37.87
C MET A 761 2.34 1.84 39.16
N ALA A 762 1.06 2.22 39.10
CA ALA A 762 0.14 2.21 40.23
C ALA A 762 -0.21 0.79 40.70
N GLN A 763 -0.38 -0.18 39.79
CA GLN A 763 -0.52 -1.59 40.16
C GLN A 763 0.75 -2.13 40.84
N ALA A 764 1.94 -1.82 40.33
CA ALA A 764 3.20 -2.24 40.93
C ALA A 764 3.42 -1.64 42.33
N ALA A 765 3.04 -0.36 42.52
CA ALA A 765 3.05 0.29 43.82
C ALA A 765 2.06 -0.36 44.79
N ALA A 766 0.82 -0.65 44.35
CA ALA A 766 -0.20 -1.28 45.17
C ALA A 766 0.19 -2.71 45.59
N ALA A 767 0.83 -3.48 44.71
CA ALA A 767 1.41 -4.79 45.04
C ALA A 767 2.53 -4.70 46.10
N ALA A 768 3.22 -3.55 46.19
CA ALA A 768 4.17 -3.22 47.25
C ALA A 768 3.53 -2.54 48.49
N GLY A 769 2.20 -2.45 48.56
CA GLY A 769 1.46 -1.82 49.67
C GLY A 769 1.41 -0.29 49.62
N VAL A 770 1.75 0.33 48.48
CA VAL A 770 1.83 1.79 48.30
C VAL A 770 0.71 2.26 47.35
N ASN A 771 -0.20 3.10 47.85
CA ASN A 771 -1.34 3.59 47.08
C ASN A 771 -1.00 4.93 46.38
N LEU A 772 -0.79 4.90 45.06
CA LEU A 772 -0.63 6.10 44.24
C LEU A 772 -1.99 6.68 43.84
N LYS A 773 -2.13 8.01 43.90
CA LYS A 773 -3.29 8.75 43.35
C LYS A 773 -2.84 10.04 42.66
N ILE A 774 -3.49 10.39 41.56
CA ILE A 774 -3.24 11.62 40.82
C ILE A 774 -4.00 12.80 41.46
N VAL A 775 -3.27 13.87 41.77
CA VAL A 775 -3.79 15.12 42.35
C VAL A 775 -4.07 16.15 41.25
N SER A 776 -3.17 16.23 40.26
CA SER A 776 -3.29 17.03 39.03
C SER A 776 -2.71 16.25 37.85
N GLY A 777 -3.33 16.34 36.68
CA GLY A 777 -2.88 15.69 35.45
C GLY A 777 -2.66 16.71 34.34
N PHE A 778 -3.21 16.44 33.16
CA PHE A 778 -3.27 17.40 32.06
C PHE A 778 -3.99 18.69 32.48
N ARG A 779 -3.55 19.83 31.94
CA ARG A 779 -4.15 21.16 32.16
C ARG A 779 -4.42 21.86 30.84
N THR A 780 -5.59 22.45 30.72
CA THR A 780 -5.94 23.33 29.59
C THR A 780 -5.19 24.66 29.66
N MET A 781 -5.20 25.42 28.56
CA MET A 781 -4.66 26.79 28.51
C MET A 781 -5.28 27.71 29.58
N ALA A 782 -6.60 27.63 29.82
CA ALA A 782 -7.29 28.45 30.82
C ALA A 782 -6.83 28.13 32.26
N GLU A 783 -6.64 26.85 32.58
CA GLU A 783 -6.19 26.42 33.91
C GLU A 783 -4.73 26.84 34.18
N GLN A 784 -3.84 26.71 33.20
CA GLN A 784 -2.47 27.20 33.35
C GLN A 784 -2.42 28.75 33.39
N GLN A 785 -3.28 29.47 32.66
CA GLN A 785 -3.43 30.92 32.77
C GLN A 785 -3.86 31.35 34.19
N TYR A 786 -4.80 30.63 34.80
CA TYR A 786 -5.21 30.86 36.19
C TYR A 786 -4.04 30.63 37.17
N LEU A 787 -3.36 29.48 37.09
CA LEU A 787 -2.24 29.16 38.00
C LEU A 787 -1.05 30.12 37.84
N TYR A 788 -0.70 30.50 36.60
CA TYR A 788 0.32 31.51 36.33
C TYR A 788 -0.07 32.88 36.89
N SER A 789 -1.36 33.24 36.83
CA SER A 789 -1.87 34.48 37.43
C SER A 789 -1.83 34.45 38.96
N CYS A 790 -2.08 33.30 39.59
CA CYS A 790 -1.90 33.10 41.04
C CYS A 790 -0.44 33.29 41.47
N TYR A 791 0.49 32.70 40.70
CA TYR A 791 1.93 32.83 40.93
C TYR A 791 2.41 34.29 40.82
N VAL A 792 2.22 34.91 39.65
CA VAL A 792 2.74 36.26 39.35
C VAL A 792 2.19 37.33 40.28
N ASN A 793 0.91 37.24 40.65
CA ASN A 793 0.27 38.24 41.52
C ASN A 793 0.26 37.85 43.01
N CYS A 794 0.82 36.69 43.36
CA CYS A 794 0.80 36.11 44.70
C CYS A 794 -0.61 36.08 45.34
N SER A 795 -1.64 35.84 44.51
CA SER A 795 -3.05 36.06 44.86
C SER A 795 -3.81 34.77 45.23
N CYS A 796 -3.25 33.61 44.91
CA CYS A 796 -3.81 32.29 45.21
C CYS A 796 -2.71 31.20 45.19
N ASN A 797 -3.07 29.96 45.53
CA ASN A 797 -2.16 28.79 45.50
C ASN A 797 -0.82 29.01 46.23
N ASN A 798 -0.82 29.68 47.39
CA ASN A 798 0.37 30.04 48.19
C ASN A 798 1.52 30.70 47.41
N CYS A 799 1.24 31.30 46.24
CA CYS A 799 2.24 31.85 45.33
C CYS A 799 3.26 30.80 44.84
N ASN A 800 2.86 29.53 44.80
CA ASN A 800 3.63 28.42 44.23
C ASN A 800 4.06 28.73 42.78
N LEU A 801 5.21 28.20 42.36
CA LEU A 801 5.71 28.38 41.01
C LEU A 801 4.72 27.84 39.97
N ALA A 802 4.59 28.54 38.85
CA ALA A 802 3.81 28.09 37.72
C ALA A 802 4.49 28.51 36.41
N ALA A 803 4.62 27.57 35.47
CA ALA A 803 5.13 27.87 34.13
C ALA A 803 4.19 28.82 33.37
N LYS A 804 4.77 29.60 32.45
CA LYS A 804 4.02 30.49 31.55
C LYS A 804 3.02 29.66 30.71
N PRO A 805 1.79 30.15 30.48
CA PRO A 805 0.82 29.42 29.67
C PRO A 805 1.35 29.18 28.25
N GLY A 806 1.25 27.93 27.81
CA GLY A 806 1.88 27.38 26.59
C GLY A 806 3.20 26.64 26.83
N TYR A 807 3.77 26.68 28.05
CA TYR A 807 5.12 26.20 28.37
C TYR A 807 5.15 25.30 29.63
N SER A 808 4.02 24.68 29.98
CA SER A 808 3.87 23.84 31.17
C SER A 808 3.84 22.36 30.76
N ASN A 809 4.60 21.48 31.42
CA ASN A 809 4.61 20.05 31.09
C ASN A 809 3.28 19.34 31.43
N HIS A 810 2.38 20.00 32.16
CA HIS A 810 0.97 19.57 32.28
C HIS A 810 0.12 19.93 31.05
N GLN A 811 0.50 20.94 30.27
CA GLN A 811 -0.15 21.25 29.00
C GLN A 811 0.37 20.38 27.85
N SER A 812 1.56 19.78 27.98
CA SER A 812 2.08 18.81 27.01
C SER A 812 1.68 17.36 27.32
N GLY A 813 0.85 17.12 28.34
CA GLY A 813 0.40 15.77 28.77
C GLY A 813 1.35 15.04 29.72
N HIS A 814 2.67 15.20 29.56
CA HIS A 814 3.71 14.46 30.29
C HIS A 814 3.64 14.51 31.83
N ALA A 815 3.16 15.60 32.43
CA ALA A 815 3.28 15.83 33.88
C ALA A 815 2.05 15.42 34.72
N LEU A 816 2.32 14.70 35.81
CA LEU A 816 1.39 14.35 36.88
C LEU A 816 1.88 14.90 38.22
N ASP A 817 0.97 15.51 38.99
CA ASP A 817 1.18 15.76 40.41
C ASP A 817 0.59 14.59 41.22
N LEU A 818 1.43 13.88 41.96
CA LEU A 818 1.09 12.67 42.71
C LEU A 818 1.00 12.90 44.22
N ASN A 819 0.27 12.03 44.92
CA ASN A 819 -0.01 12.06 46.36
C ASN A 819 1.20 11.80 47.30
N THR A 820 2.37 12.36 46.98
CA THR A 820 3.67 12.05 47.62
C THR A 820 3.83 12.44 49.09
N SER A 821 2.85 13.17 49.66
CA SER A 821 2.74 13.41 51.10
C SER A 821 2.21 12.20 51.88
N ALA A 822 1.63 11.20 51.20
CA ALA A 822 1.26 9.93 51.81
C ALA A 822 2.50 9.07 52.14
N SER A 823 2.43 8.32 53.24
CA SER A 823 3.54 7.51 53.74
C SER A 823 4.03 6.50 52.70
N GLY A 824 5.34 6.37 52.53
CA GLY A 824 5.99 5.45 51.59
C GLY A 824 5.99 5.90 50.11
N VAL A 825 4.99 6.67 49.66
CA VAL A 825 4.80 7.02 48.23
C VAL A 825 6.03 7.66 47.61
N LEU A 826 6.58 8.72 48.21
CA LEU A 826 7.76 9.41 47.68
C LEU A 826 9.00 8.49 47.63
N THR A 827 9.18 7.64 48.64
CA THR A 827 10.30 6.70 48.70
C THR A 827 10.18 5.62 47.61
N TRP A 828 8.96 5.11 47.38
CA TRP A 828 8.70 4.13 46.33
C TRP A 828 8.94 4.74 44.94
N LEU A 829 8.39 5.92 44.66
CA LEU A 829 8.57 6.60 43.36
C LEU A 829 10.04 6.91 43.06
N ASN A 830 10.82 7.37 44.06
CA ASN A 830 12.26 7.60 43.90
C ASN A 830 13.05 6.31 43.55
N ASN A 831 12.60 5.15 44.01
CA ASN A 831 13.27 3.87 43.78
C ASN A 831 12.79 3.15 42.50
N HIS A 832 11.55 3.40 42.06
CA HIS A 832 10.87 2.57 41.05
C HIS A 832 10.31 3.35 39.86
N GLY A 833 9.96 4.63 39.98
CA GLY A 833 9.26 5.39 38.92
C GLY A 833 10.00 5.42 37.58
N ALA A 834 11.33 5.48 37.61
CA ALA A 834 12.17 5.48 36.42
C ALA A 834 12.06 4.18 35.59
N ALA A 835 11.70 3.05 36.21
CA ALA A 835 11.46 1.78 35.50
C ALA A 835 10.12 1.77 34.73
N TYR A 836 9.25 2.76 34.97
CA TYR A 836 7.97 2.98 34.29
C TYR A 836 7.97 4.28 33.45
N GLY A 837 9.15 4.84 33.15
CA GLY A 837 9.32 6.06 32.35
C GLY A 837 9.14 7.38 33.12
N PHE A 838 8.74 7.34 34.40
CA PHE A 838 8.48 8.53 35.22
C PHE A 838 9.76 9.08 35.88
N LYS A 839 9.96 10.40 35.78
CA LYS A 839 11.11 11.13 36.34
C LYS A 839 10.64 12.37 37.12
N ARG A 840 11.23 12.62 38.29
CA ARG A 840 11.00 13.86 39.06
C ARG A 840 11.96 14.95 38.58
N THR A 841 11.55 15.66 37.54
CA THR A 841 12.32 16.72 36.84
C THR A 841 12.48 18.00 37.66
N VAL A 842 11.56 18.30 38.57
CA VAL A 842 11.57 19.49 39.44
C VAL A 842 11.97 19.07 40.87
N PRO A 843 13.25 19.21 41.30
CA PRO A 843 13.71 18.63 42.56
C PRO A 843 13.10 19.25 43.82
N SER A 844 12.57 20.47 43.72
CA SER A 844 11.86 21.19 44.79
C SER A 844 10.42 20.73 44.99
N GLU A 845 9.82 20.07 44.00
CA GLU A 845 8.41 19.66 44.01
C GLU A 845 8.33 18.13 44.11
N THR A 846 8.23 17.61 45.33
CA THR A 846 8.26 16.15 45.57
C THR A 846 7.11 15.43 44.89
N TRP A 847 6.01 16.13 44.65
CA TRP A 847 4.78 15.66 44.00
C TRP A 847 4.86 15.63 42.48
N HIS A 848 5.80 16.32 41.83
CA HIS A 848 5.76 16.55 40.40
C HIS A 848 6.58 15.50 39.61
N TRP A 849 5.90 14.66 38.82
CA TRP A 849 6.50 13.55 38.09
C TRP A 849 6.10 13.59 36.61
N GLU A 850 7.08 13.49 35.72
CA GLU A 850 6.87 13.56 34.28
C GLU A 850 7.19 12.21 33.61
N TRP A 851 6.32 11.76 32.71
CA TRP A 851 6.55 10.59 31.86
C TRP A 851 7.17 11.00 30.53
N TRP A 852 8.32 10.43 30.21
CA TRP A 852 9.12 10.75 29.00
C TRP A 852 9.36 9.51 28.12
N GLY A 853 8.38 8.61 28.05
CA GLY A 853 8.51 7.33 27.36
C GLY A 853 9.32 6.28 28.12
N GLY A 854 9.23 5.05 27.64
CA GLY A 854 9.86 3.88 28.25
C GLY A 854 9.07 3.29 29.43
N GLY A 855 9.42 2.05 29.79
CA GLY A 855 8.68 1.22 30.75
C GLY A 855 8.01 0.01 30.09
N PRO A 856 7.38 -0.89 30.87
CA PRO A 856 6.91 -2.19 30.40
C PRO A 856 5.65 -2.18 29.49
N GLY A 857 5.03 -1.03 29.22
CA GLY A 857 3.82 -0.93 28.41
C GLY A 857 2.59 -1.62 29.04
N GLY A 858 1.52 -1.81 28.25
CA GLY A 858 0.35 -2.60 28.66
C GLY A 858 -0.63 -1.92 29.62
N GLY A 859 -0.92 -0.63 29.41
CA GLY A 859 -2.03 0.05 30.09
C GLY A 859 -3.41 -0.35 29.53
N PRO A 860 -4.52 -0.04 30.23
CA PRO A 860 -5.86 -0.53 29.91
C PRO A 860 -6.58 0.30 28.85
N CYS A 861 -5.98 1.41 28.40
CA CYS A 861 -6.44 2.25 27.31
C CYS A 861 -5.49 2.07 26.10
N GLY A 862 -5.09 0.83 25.82
CA GLY A 862 -4.26 0.42 24.68
C GLY A 862 -4.99 -0.58 23.79
N ASN A 863 -4.44 -0.86 22.61
CA ASN A 863 -5.10 -1.65 21.57
C ASN A 863 -5.50 -3.08 22.02
N HIS A 864 -6.74 -3.48 21.75
CA HIS A 864 -7.30 -4.80 22.05
C HIS A 864 -7.50 -5.61 20.76
N LYS A 865 -7.35 -6.94 20.84
CA LYS A 865 -7.65 -7.82 19.71
C LYS A 865 -9.09 -7.64 19.21
N PRO A 866 -9.32 -7.59 17.89
CA PRO A 866 -10.64 -7.73 17.27
C PRO A 866 -11.43 -8.94 17.79
N THR A 867 -12.75 -8.85 17.67
CA THR A 867 -13.68 -9.92 18.03
C THR A 867 -14.71 -10.14 16.93
N GLY A 868 -15.15 -11.38 16.74
CA GLY A 868 -16.11 -11.69 15.69
C GLY A 868 -16.53 -13.16 15.65
N TYR A 869 -17.46 -13.47 14.76
CA TYR A 869 -17.98 -14.82 14.51
C TYR A 869 -18.09 -15.09 13.01
N LEU A 870 -17.76 -16.32 12.62
CA LEU A 870 -18.11 -16.90 11.33
C LEU A 870 -19.49 -17.54 11.49
N ASP A 871 -20.55 -16.80 11.20
CA ASP A 871 -21.91 -17.21 11.59
C ASP A 871 -22.45 -18.39 10.80
N GLY A 872 -22.16 -18.45 9.50
CA GLY A 872 -22.55 -19.51 8.58
C GLY A 872 -21.55 -19.74 7.45
N VAL A 873 -21.43 -21.00 7.04
CA VAL A 873 -20.72 -21.45 5.84
C VAL A 873 -21.64 -22.42 5.11
N SER A 874 -22.19 -22.02 3.97
CA SER A 874 -22.97 -22.88 3.07
C SER A 874 -22.67 -22.55 1.61
N CYS A 875 -23.27 -23.29 0.69
CA CYS A 875 -23.17 -23.04 -0.76
C CYS A 875 -23.89 -21.75 -1.19
N ASP A 876 -24.72 -21.20 -0.32
CA ASP A 876 -25.49 -19.97 -0.53
C ASP A 876 -24.74 -18.72 -0.03
N GLY A 877 -23.65 -18.89 0.73
CA GLY A 877 -22.85 -17.79 1.28
C GLY A 877 -21.97 -18.16 2.48
N VAL A 878 -20.93 -17.36 2.71
CA VAL A 878 -20.09 -17.37 3.90
C VAL A 878 -20.23 -16.02 4.61
N ASN A 879 -20.87 -16.02 5.78
CA ASN A 879 -21.25 -14.81 6.51
C ASN A 879 -20.83 -14.83 7.97
N GLY A 880 -20.78 -13.63 8.55
CA GLY A 880 -20.38 -13.41 9.92
C GLY A 880 -20.43 -11.95 10.33
N TRP A 881 -19.66 -11.63 11.36
CA TRP A 881 -19.40 -10.27 11.79
C TRP A 881 -18.04 -10.15 12.47
N ALA A 882 -17.46 -8.95 12.44
CA ALA A 882 -16.23 -8.61 13.13
C ALA A 882 -16.26 -7.14 13.60
N GLN A 883 -15.78 -6.88 14.81
CA GLN A 883 -15.62 -5.55 15.40
C GLN A 883 -14.28 -5.48 16.14
N ASP A 884 -13.56 -4.37 15.90
CA ASP A 884 -12.45 -3.90 16.73
C ASP A 884 -13.00 -3.22 18.02
N PRO A 885 -12.63 -3.67 19.24
CA PRO A 885 -13.14 -3.11 20.47
C PRO A 885 -12.73 -1.66 20.74
N ASP A 886 -11.70 -1.15 20.08
CA ASP A 886 -11.21 0.22 20.26
C ASP A 886 -11.82 1.17 19.20
N GLU A 887 -12.08 0.69 17.98
CA GLU A 887 -12.77 1.45 16.91
C GLU A 887 -14.23 1.00 16.69
N LYS A 888 -15.02 0.90 17.76
CA LYS A 888 -16.38 0.30 17.76
C LYS A 888 -17.39 0.79 16.71
N THR A 889 -17.18 1.95 16.08
CA THR A 889 -18.07 2.50 15.03
C THR A 889 -17.51 2.38 13.61
N LYS A 890 -16.37 1.71 13.43
CA LYS A 890 -15.65 1.51 12.16
C LYS A 890 -15.76 0.04 11.74
N SER A 891 -16.07 -0.20 10.48
CA SER A 891 -16.00 -1.55 9.89
C SER A 891 -14.54 -1.95 9.66
N ILE A 892 -14.17 -3.14 10.11
CA ILE A 892 -12.83 -3.69 9.94
C ILE A 892 -12.78 -4.76 8.85
N ASP A 893 -11.58 -5.05 8.36
CA ASP A 893 -11.39 -6.10 7.39
C ASP A 893 -11.47 -7.49 8.04
N VAL A 894 -11.97 -8.44 7.26
CA VAL A 894 -12.00 -9.86 7.57
C VAL A 894 -11.29 -10.59 6.45
N HIS A 895 -10.31 -11.43 6.79
CA HIS A 895 -9.64 -12.30 5.83
C HIS A 895 -10.20 -13.72 5.95
N LEU A 896 -10.79 -14.23 4.88
CA LEU A 896 -11.20 -15.62 4.75
C LEU A 896 -10.14 -16.41 4.00
N TYR A 897 -9.83 -17.63 4.44
CA TYR A 897 -8.88 -18.53 3.79
C TYR A 897 -9.53 -19.88 3.50
N TRP A 898 -9.36 -20.37 2.28
CA TRP A 898 -10.02 -21.55 1.73
C TRP A 898 -9.05 -22.73 1.63
N GLY A 899 -9.40 -23.87 2.22
CA GLY A 899 -8.59 -25.09 2.24
C GLY A 899 -7.53 -25.16 3.35
N GLY A 900 -7.45 -24.16 4.23
CA GLY A 900 -6.53 -24.15 5.38
C GLY A 900 -6.38 -22.78 6.06
N PRO A 901 -5.63 -22.69 7.16
CA PRO A 901 -5.43 -21.47 7.93
C PRO A 901 -4.48 -20.48 7.23
N ALA A 902 -4.47 -19.23 7.72
CA ALA A 902 -3.55 -18.21 7.21
C ALA A 902 -2.08 -18.68 7.29
N GLY A 903 -1.35 -18.58 6.18
CA GLY A 903 0.04 -19.02 6.07
C GLY A 903 0.25 -20.49 5.70
N SER A 904 -0.81 -21.29 5.48
CA SER A 904 -0.68 -22.70 5.03
C SER A 904 -0.56 -22.89 3.51
N GLY A 905 -0.47 -21.81 2.73
CA GLY A 905 -0.66 -21.83 1.28
C GLY A 905 -2.12 -21.82 0.81
N ALA A 906 -3.09 -21.80 1.74
CA ALA A 906 -4.50 -21.62 1.44
C ALA A 906 -4.77 -20.28 0.73
N LYS A 907 -5.63 -20.28 -0.31
CA LYS A 907 -6.03 -19.03 -0.98
C LYS A 907 -6.81 -18.16 0.00
N GLY A 908 -6.37 -16.91 0.16
CA GLY A 908 -7.03 -15.91 1.01
C GLY A 908 -7.77 -14.84 0.20
N THR A 909 -8.82 -14.28 0.79
CA THR A 909 -9.52 -13.08 0.30
C THR A 909 -9.87 -12.17 1.48
N SER A 910 -9.66 -10.87 1.30
CA SER A 910 -10.06 -9.83 2.26
C SER A 910 -11.41 -9.22 1.86
N LEU A 911 -12.27 -8.96 2.84
CA LEU A 911 -13.50 -8.19 2.67
C LEU A 911 -13.78 -7.34 3.92
N ASN A 912 -14.23 -6.10 3.71
CA ASN A 912 -14.53 -5.18 4.80
C ASN A 912 -15.91 -5.48 5.40
N ALA A 913 -16.01 -5.66 6.72
CA ALA A 913 -17.22 -6.04 7.44
C ALA A 913 -18.17 -4.84 7.65
N ASN A 914 -18.61 -4.21 6.55
CA ASN A 914 -19.41 -2.99 6.54
C ASN A 914 -20.92 -3.19 6.33
N GLN A 915 -21.40 -4.44 6.31
CA GLN A 915 -22.83 -4.69 6.12
C GLN A 915 -23.61 -4.43 7.42
N SER A 916 -24.82 -3.87 7.29
CA SER A 916 -25.67 -3.50 8.42
C SER A 916 -26.43 -4.71 8.98
N ARG A 917 -26.22 -5.02 10.27
CA ARG A 917 -26.99 -6.06 10.99
C ARG A 917 -27.68 -5.50 12.24
N GLN A 918 -29.02 -5.59 12.24
CA GLN A 918 -29.88 -4.96 13.24
C GLN A 918 -29.73 -5.55 14.66
N ASP A 919 -29.29 -6.80 14.76
CA ASP A 919 -28.97 -7.50 16.02
C ASP A 919 -27.66 -7.00 16.65
N LEU A 920 -26.68 -6.60 15.83
CA LEU A 920 -25.38 -6.10 16.30
C LEU A 920 -25.49 -4.70 16.90
N CYS A 921 -26.35 -3.84 16.37
CA CYS A 921 -26.54 -2.44 16.79
C CYS A 921 -26.55 -2.22 18.31
N SER A 922 -27.28 -3.06 19.05
CA SER A 922 -27.43 -2.94 20.52
C SER A 922 -26.42 -3.75 21.32
N ALA A 923 -25.73 -4.71 20.71
CA ALA A 923 -24.70 -5.54 21.35
C ALA A 923 -23.30 -4.92 21.23
N LEU A 924 -23.00 -4.36 20.06
CA LEU A 924 -21.69 -3.83 19.67
C LEU A 924 -21.64 -2.28 19.71
N GLY A 925 -22.79 -1.62 19.86
CA GLY A 925 -22.93 -0.15 19.81
C GLY A 925 -22.95 0.43 18.39
N SER A 926 -22.87 -0.41 17.37
CA SER A 926 -22.88 -0.07 15.93
C SER A 926 -23.47 -1.23 15.13
N CYS A 927 -24.04 -0.92 13.97
CA CYS A 927 -24.74 -1.88 13.11
C CYS A 927 -23.86 -2.41 11.95
N GLU A 928 -22.91 -1.60 11.48
CA GLU A 928 -22.10 -1.85 10.28
C GLU A 928 -20.85 -2.67 10.64
N HIS A 929 -21.06 -3.96 10.96
CA HIS A 929 -20.01 -4.89 11.42
C HIS A 929 -20.12 -6.28 10.77
N ALA A 930 -21.02 -6.47 9.81
CA ALA A 930 -21.29 -7.77 9.20
C ALA A 930 -20.60 -7.95 7.85
N PHE A 931 -20.38 -9.21 7.47
CA PHE A 931 -19.88 -9.59 6.16
C PHE A 931 -20.67 -10.80 5.61
N ASP A 932 -20.75 -10.90 4.28
CA ASP A 932 -21.32 -12.02 3.53
C ASP A 932 -20.65 -12.07 2.14
N ILE A 933 -20.37 -13.27 1.62
CA ILE A 933 -19.71 -13.49 0.33
C ILE A 933 -20.08 -14.86 -0.25
N SER A 934 -20.34 -14.93 -1.56
CA SER A 934 -20.51 -16.19 -2.30
C SER A 934 -19.27 -17.09 -2.16
N PRO A 935 -19.36 -18.42 -1.99
CA PRO A 935 -18.18 -19.28 -1.97
C PRO A 935 -17.56 -19.43 -3.37
N PRO A 936 -16.23 -19.67 -3.50
CA PRO A 936 -15.59 -19.89 -4.80
C PRO A 936 -16.18 -21.11 -5.52
N LEU A 937 -16.58 -20.96 -6.80
CA LEU A 937 -17.22 -22.04 -7.56
C LEU A 937 -16.32 -23.27 -7.74
N SER A 938 -14.99 -23.11 -7.69
CA SER A 938 -14.04 -24.22 -7.80
C SER A 938 -14.14 -25.23 -6.65
N LEU A 939 -14.78 -24.85 -5.53
CA LEU A 939 -15.00 -25.70 -4.34
C LEU A 939 -16.35 -26.45 -4.39
N PHE A 940 -17.04 -26.48 -5.53
CA PHE A 940 -18.30 -27.21 -5.74
C PHE A 940 -18.04 -28.65 -6.26
N ASP A 941 -16.89 -29.23 -5.93
CA ASP A 941 -16.39 -30.55 -6.37
C ASP A 941 -16.99 -31.76 -5.60
N GLY A 942 -17.95 -31.52 -4.72
CA GLY A 942 -18.56 -32.51 -3.85
C GLY A 942 -17.73 -32.90 -2.62
N GLN A 943 -16.57 -32.26 -2.38
CA GLN A 943 -15.69 -32.52 -1.24
C GLN A 943 -15.89 -31.51 -0.10
N PRO A 944 -15.51 -31.86 1.15
CA PRO A 944 -15.48 -30.91 2.25
C PRO A 944 -14.19 -30.07 2.23
N HIS A 945 -14.33 -28.75 2.25
CA HIS A 945 -13.25 -27.77 2.30
C HIS A 945 -13.33 -26.96 3.60
N GLU A 946 -12.20 -26.70 4.25
CA GLU A 946 -12.16 -25.86 5.46
C GLU A 946 -12.14 -24.37 5.08
N VAL A 947 -12.86 -23.55 5.86
CA VAL A 947 -12.94 -22.10 5.68
C VAL A 947 -12.54 -21.41 6.98
N HIS A 948 -11.31 -20.90 7.01
CA HIS A 948 -10.82 -20.09 8.12
C HIS A 948 -11.21 -18.63 7.93
N GLY A 949 -11.40 -17.89 9.03
CA GLY A 949 -11.73 -16.47 8.99
C GLY A 949 -11.07 -15.70 10.13
N TYR A 950 -10.48 -14.55 9.82
CA TYR A 950 -9.72 -13.74 10.78
C TYR A 950 -10.18 -12.29 10.71
N ALA A 951 -10.54 -11.71 11.86
CA ALA A 951 -10.76 -10.28 12.02
C ALA A 951 -9.42 -9.54 12.11
N ILE A 952 -9.27 -8.47 11.32
CA ILE A 952 -8.05 -7.68 11.19
C ILE A 952 -8.07 -6.50 12.16
N ASP A 953 -6.94 -6.27 12.82
CA ASP A 953 -6.73 -5.25 13.84
C ASP A 953 -6.49 -3.88 13.19
N SER A 954 -7.40 -2.91 13.38
CA SER A 954 -7.40 -1.68 12.58
C SER A 954 -6.56 -0.54 13.16
N GLN A 955 -5.94 -0.74 14.32
CA GLN A 955 -4.91 0.15 14.89
C GLN A 955 -3.49 -0.45 14.83
N GLY A 956 -3.36 -1.74 14.51
CA GLY A 956 -2.09 -2.45 14.40
C GLY A 956 -1.84 -3.32 15.62
N GLY A 957 -2.01 -4.62 15.46
CA GLY A 957 -1.88 -5.59 16.53
C GLY A 957 -2.05 -7.02 16.05
N ALA A 958 -2.57 -7.89 16.91
CA ALA A 958 -2.57 -9.32 16.66
C ALA A 958 -3.97 -9.79 16.24
N ASN A 959 -4.19 -9.94 14.94
CA ASN A 959 -5.43 -10.46 14.33
C ASN A 959 -6.04 -11.65 15.09
N ALA A 960 -7.37 -11.75 15.04
CA ALA A 960 -8.14 -12.73 15.80
C ALA A 960 -8.90 -13.68 14.87
N GLU A 961 -8.68 -14.99 15.01
CA GLU A 961 -9.51 -16.00 14.35
C GLU A 961 -10.95 -15.89 14.87
N LEU A 962 -11.91 -15.89 13.94
CA LEU A 962 -13.34 -15.71 14.25
C LEU A 962 -13.88 -16.90 15.04
N ASN A 963 -14.78 -16.64 15.98
CA ASN A 963 -15.46 -17.72 16.70
C ASN A 963 -16.30 -18.57 15.71
N LYS A 964 -16.29 -19.89 15.90
CA LYS A 964 -16.78 -20.93 14.95
C LYS A 964 -15.88 -21.19 13.72
N SER A 965 -14.71 -20.55 13.62
CA SER A 965 -13.72 -20.92 12.61
C SER A 965 -12.84 -22.11 13.07
N PRO A 966 -12.38 -23.00 12.16
CA PRO A 966 -12.80 -23.12 10.76
C PRO A 966 -14.26 -23.61 10.63
N GLY A 967 -14.94 -23.07 9.62
CA GLY A 967 -16.17 -23.68 9.10
C GLY A 967 -15.85 -24.75 8.05
N THR A 968 -16.86 -25.50 7.62
CA THR A 968 -16.71 -26.53 6.56
C THR A 968 -17.70 -26.26 5.44
N LEU A 969 -17.19 -25.90 4.27
CA LEU A 969 -17.94 -25.81 3.02
C LEU A 969 -18.02 -27.21 2.41
N LYS A 970 -19.18 -27.59 1.86
CA LYS A 970 -19.31 -28.81 1.04
C LYS A 970 -20.40 -28.63 0.00
N CYS A 971 -20.00 -28.36 -1.23
CA CYS A 971 -20.90 -28.00 -2.31
C CYS A 971 -20.74 -28.96 -3.49
N THR A 972 -21.80 -29.14 -4.29
CA THR A 972 -21.81 -30.01 -5.47
C THR A 972 -22.33 -29.21 -6.65
N ALA A 973 -21.59 -29.20 -7.75
CA ALA A 973 -21.94 -28.44 -8.94
C ALA A 973 -23.23 -29.00 -9.59
N GLU A 974 -24.26 -28.16 -9.66
CA GLU A 974 -25.41 -28.40 -10.54
C GLU A 974 -25.11 -27.89 -11.95
N VAL A 975 -25.71 -28.49 -12.98
CA VAL A 975 -25.50 -28.03 -14.37
C VAL A 975 -26.23 -26.69 -14.56
N PRO A 976 -25.52 -25.58 -14.84
CA PRO A 976 -26.13 -24.29 -15.03
C PRO A 976 -26.98 -24.27 -16.31
N LYS A 977 -28.04 -23.47 -16.29
CA LYS A 977 -28.82 -23.16 -17.50
C LYS A 977 -28.03 -22.20 -18.40
N GLY A 978 -28.48 -22.05 -19.63
CA GLY A 978 -27.86 -21.16 -20.62
C GLY A 978 -27.19 -21.94 -21.74
N VAL A 979 -26.16 -21.35 -22.33
CA VAL A 979 -25.35 -21.90 -23.40
C VAL A 979 -23.87 -21.82 -23.04
N ARG A 980 -23.06 -22.76 -23.51
CA ARG A 980 -21.60 -22.67 -23.41
C ARG A 980 -21.07 -21.87 -24.61
N ARG A 981 -20.24 -20.87 -24.35
CA ARG A 981 -19.57 -20.06 -25.39
C ARG A 981 -18.07 -20.14 -25.14
N HIS A 982 -17.32 -20.53 -26.15
CA HIS A 982 -15.89 -20.76 -25.99
C HIS A 982 -15.14 -19.46 -25.67
N VAL A 983 -14.26 -19.50 -24.66
CA VAL A 983 -13.23 -18.48 -24.51
C VAL A 983 -12.12 -18.85 -25.48
N ILE A 984 -12.05 -18.14 -26.62
CA ILE A 984 -11.17 -18.43 -27.77
C ILE A 984 -9.70 -18.68 -27.37
N ASN A 985 -9.28 -18.06 -26.25
CA ASN A 985 -7.95 -17.51 -26.15
C ASN A 985 -7.60 -17.23 -24.65
N PRO A 986 -6.50 -17.76 -24.10
CA PRO A 986 -5.86 -17.31 -22.85
C PRO A 986 -5.66 -15.80 -22.60
N ASP A 987 -5.25 -14.98 -23.59
CA ASP A 987 -5.28 -13.51 -23.46
C ASP A 987 -6.72 -12.98 -23.29
N SER A 988 -7.73 -13.66 -23.82
CA SER A 988 -9.15 -13.40 -23.54
C SER A 988 -9.55 -13.82 -22.13
N LEU A 989 -8.97 -14.89 -21.54
CA LEU A 989 -9.15 -15.15 -20.11
C LEU A 989 -8.65 -13.95 -19.28
N ALA A 990 -7.51 -13.35 -19.67
CA ALA A 990 -6.97 -12.16 -19.01
C ALA A 990 -7.77 -10.88 -19.30
N ALA A 991 -8.20 -10.66 -20.55
CA ALA A 991 -8.93 -9.46 -20.98
C ALA A 991 -10.39 -9.43 -20.53
N TRP A 992 -11.00 -10.59 -20.24
CA TRP A 992 -12.28 -10.71 -19.54
C TRP A 992 -12.12 -10.84 -18.01
N HIS A 993 -10.90 -10.65 -17.49
CA HIS A 993 -10.58 -10.61 -16.06
C HIS A 993 -11.09 -11.84 -15.27
N PHE A 994 -11.03 -13.02 -15.89
CA PHE A 994 -11.59 -14.25 -15.33
C PHE A 994 -10.68 -14.87 -14.25
N ASP A 995 -11.19 -15.05 -13.02
CA ASP A 995 -10.51 -15.78 -11.94
C ASP A 995 -11.03 -17.22 -11.85
N LEU A 996 -10.17 -18.16 -12.27
CA LEU A 996 -10.47 -19.59 -12.33
C LEU A 996 -10.68 -20.26 -10.95
N PHE A 997 -10.40 -19.59 -9.83
CA PHE A 997 -10.73 -20.09 -8.49
C PHE A 997 -12.14 -19.66 -8.08
N TRP A 998 -12.52 -18.40 -8.36
CA TRP A 998 -13.84 -17.88 -8.01
C TRP A 998 -14.94 -18.36 -8.97
N GLN A 999 -14.64 -18.49 -10.27
CA GLN A 999 -15.66 -18.60 -11.33
C GLN A 999 -15.72 -19.98 -12.01
N MET A 1000 -14.73 -20.86 -11.82
CA MET A 1000 -14.70 -22.19 -12.45
C MET A 1000 -15.60 -23.18 -11.72
N LEU A 1001 -16.63 -23.69 -12.38
CA LEU A 1001 -17.55 -24.69 -11.85
C LEU A 1001 -17.11 -26.10 -12.27
N PRO A 1002 -16.76 -27.02 -11.33
CA PRO A 1002 -16.24 -28.35 -11.65
C PRO A 1002 -17.36 -29.30 -12.12
N LEU A 1003 -17.66 -29.25 -13.42
CA LEU A 1003 -18.54 -30.19 -14.13
C LEU A 1003 -17.72 -31.26 -14.86
N SER A 1004 -18.30 -32.45 -15.03
CA SER A 1004 -17.73 -33.47 -15.93
C SER A 1004 -18.01 -33.15 -17.40
N ASP A 1005 -17.18 -33.65 -18.31
CA ASP A 1005 -17.38 -33.54 -19.77
C ASP A 1005 -18.80 -33.92 -20.22
N ALA A 1006 -19.41 -34.94 -19.61
CA ALA A 1006 -20.79 -35.35 -19.91
C ALA A 1006 -21.85 -34.31 -19.50
N GLN A 1007 -21.57 -33.50 -18.48
CA GLN A 1007 -22.41 -32.37 -18.07
C GLN A 1007 -22.16 -31.16 -18.98
N ILE A 1008 -20.89 -30.81 -19.26
CA ILE A 1008 -20.51 -29.72 -20.17
C ILE A 1008 -21.10 -29.96 -21.57
N ALA A 1009 -20.97 -31.20 -22.08
CA ALA A 1009 -21.52 -31.64 -23.36
C ALA A 1009 -23.06 -31.51 -23.45
N SER A 1010 -23.77 -31.51 -22.30
CA SER A 1010 -25.23 -31.38 -22.25
C SER A 1010 -25.74 -29.94 -22.34
N ILE A 1011 -24.87 -28.95 -22.11
CA ILE A 1011 -25.16 -27.53 -22.32
C ILE A 1011 -25.06 -27.24 -23.83
N PRO A 1012 -26.02 -26.56 -24.49
CA PRO A 1012 -25.90 -26.20 -25.91
C PRO A 1012 -24.72 -25.24 -26.14
N GLU A 1013 -24.07 -25.33 -27.31
CA GLU A 1013 -22.94 -24.47 -27.69
C GLU A 1013 -23.40 -23.38 -28.65
N GLU A 1014 -23.01 -22.13 -28.39
CA GLU A 1014 -23.22 -20.96 -29.26
C GLU A 1014 -21.87 -20.37 -29.69
N ASP A 1015 -21.89 -19.35 -30.54
CA ASP A 1015 -20.68 -18.65 -31.01
C ASP A 1015 -19.80 -18.18 -29.82
N ALA A 1016 -18.48 -18.20 -30.02
CA ALA A 1016 -17.51 -17.86 -28.98
C ALA A 1016 -17.71 -16.45 -28.37
N LEU A 1017 -17.11 -16.20 -27.20
CA LEU A 1017 -17.01 -14.83 -26.68
C LEU A 1017 -16.14 -13.97 -27.62
N PRO A 1018 -16.40 -12.66 -27.74
CA PRO A 1018 -15.45 -11.71 -28.32
C PRO A 1018 -14.07 -11.84 -27.65
N ALA A 1019 -12.98 -11.69 -28.40
CA ALA A 1019 -11.63 -11.88 -27.85
C ALA A 1019 -11.25 -10.84 -26.76
N THR A 1020 -11.91 -9.69 -26.74
CA THR A 1020 -11.81 -8.66 -25.70
C THR A 1020 -13.21 -8.08 -25.44
N PRO A 1021 -13.58 -7.75 -24.19
CA PRO A 1021 -14.83 -7.05 -23.90
C PRO A 1021 -14.77 -5.60 -24.40
N GLU A 1022 -15.88 -5.10 -24.95
CA GLU A 1022 -16.08 -3.67 -25.26
C GLU A 1022 -17.29 -3.18 -24.48
N LEU A 1023 -17.09 -2.20 -23.58
CA LEU A 1023 -18.16 -1.58 -22.80
C LEU A 1023 -18.43 -0.17 -23.31
N ILE A 1024 -19.68 0.16 -23.55
CA ILE A 1024 -20.12 1.46 -24.07
C ILE A 1024 -21.26 2.08 -23.26
N GLN A 1025 -21.27 3.40 -23.22
CA GLN A 1025 -22.35 4.22 -22.65
C GLN A 1025 -22.73 5.35 -23.62
N ALA A 1026 -24.00 5.73 -23.61
CA ALA A 1026 -24.53 6.75 -24.51
C ALA A 1026 -24.24 8.18 -24.03
N ASP A 1027 -23.77 9.04 -24.94
CA ASP A 1027 -23.51 10.47 -24.70
C ASP A 1027 -24.77 11.34 -24.45
N ASP A 1028 -25.95 10.74 -24.34
CA ASP A 1028 -27.22 11.41 -24.04
C ASP A 1028 -27.48 11.62 -22.54
N GLY A 1029 -26.56 11.13 -21.68
CA GLY A 1029 -26.67 11.21 -20.22
C GLY A 1029 -27.44 10.04 -19.58
N SER A 1030 -27.73 8.99 -20.36
CA SER A 1030 -28.24 7.71 -19.84
C SER A 1030 -27.23 7.03 -18.90
N PRO A 1031 -27.65 6.49 -17.74
CA PRO A 1031 -26.76 5.76 -16.82
C PRO A 1031 -26.50 4.30 -17.25
N GLU A 1032 -27.21 3.80 -18.27
CA GLU A 1032 -27.18 2.40 -18.68
C GLU A 1032 -25.87 2.07 -19.42
N VAL A 1033 -25.15 1.05 -18.97
CA VAL A 1033 -23.91 0.56 -19.60
C VAL A 1033 -24.19 -0.72 -20.38
N TRP A 1034 -23.53 -0.85 -21.54
CA TRP A 1034 -23.76 -1.95 -22.47
C TRP A 1034 -22.46 -2.65 -22.85
N LEU A 1035 -22.42 -3.97 -22.74
CA LEU A 1035 -21.41 -4.81 -23.35
C LEU A 1035 -21.75 -5.01 -24.84
N VAL A 1036 -20.77 -4.84 -25.72
CA VAL A 1036 -20.90 -5.11 -27.16
C VAL A 1036 -20.50 -6.55 -27.45
N ASP A 1037 -21.37 -7.27 -28.14
CA ASP A 1037 -21.25 -8.71 -28.39
C ASP A 1037 -21.58 -8.97 -29.87
N GLY A 1038 -20.60 -8.69 -30.74
CA GLY A 1038 -20.76 -8.72 -32.20
C GLY A 1038 -21.73 -7.65 -32.70
N LYS A 1039 -22.95 -8.06 -33.09
CA LYS A 1039 -24.03 -7.14 -33.50
C LYS A 1039 -24.94 -6.71 -32.34
N TRP A 1040 -24.79 -7.33 -31.17
CA TRP A 1040 -25.65 -7.12 -30.02
C TRP A 1040 -25.07 -6.09 -29.06
N ARG A 1041 -25.95 -5.36 -28.38
CA ARG A 1041 -25.68 -4.68 -27.12
C ARG A 1041 -26.39 -5.44 -26.00
N ARG A 1042 -25.69 -5.66 -24.89
CA ARG A 1042 -26.17 -6.40 -23.72
C ARG A 1042 -26.10 -5.52 -22.50
N HIS A 1043 -27.21 -5.37 -21.79
CA HIS A 1043 -27.26 -4.47 -20.63
C HIS A 1043 -26.44 -5.04 -19.46
N VAL A 1044 -25.59 -4.23 -18.84
CA VAL A 1044 -24.90 -4.59 -17.59
C VAL A 1044 -25.81 -4.19 -16.42
N PRO A 1045 -26.47 -5.14 -15.73
CA PRO A 1045 -27.71 -4.85 -14.99
C PRO A 1045 -27.51 -3.97 -13.75
N ASP A 1046 -26.35 -4.06 -13.09
CA ASP A 1046 -25.95 -3.20 -11.98
C ASP A 1046 -24.41 -3.20 -11.78
N PRO A 1047 -23.86 -2.34 -10.91
CA PRO A 1047 -22.42 -2.27 -10.66
C PRO A 1047 -21.82 -3.49 -9.93
N ALA A 1048 -22.62 -4.36 -9.30
CA ALA A 1048 -22.12 -5.60 -8.73
C ALA A 1048 -21.90 -6.65 -9.82
N ALA A 1049 -22.80 -6.73 -10.81
CA ALA A 1049 -22.59 -7.52 -12.02
C ALA A 1049 -21.36 -7.03 -12.82
N MET A 1050 -21.18 -5.71 -12.95
CA MET A 1050 -19.98 -5.12 -13.54
C MET A 1050 -18.70 -5.62 -12.83
N ALA A 1051 -18.65 -5.53 -11.50
CA ALA A 1051 -17.49 -5.96 -10.71
C ALA A 1051 -17.28 -7.49 -10.69
N ALA A 1052 -18.34 -8.30 -10.75
CA ALA A 1052 -18.25 -9.76 -10.78
C ALA A 1052 -17.64 -10.30 -12.08
N TRP A 1053 -17.80 -9.56 -13.19
CA TRP A 1053 -17.10 -9.77 -14.46
C TRP A 1053 -15.74 -9.03 -14.53
N GLY A 1054 -15.26 -8.51 -13.40
CA GLY A 1054 -13.95 -7.83 -13.29
C GLY A 1054 -13.86 -6.46 -13.96
N PHE A 1055 -14.97 -5.91 -14.46
CA PHE A 1055 -15.00 -4.63 -15.17
C PHE A 1055 -15.03 -3.43 -14.22
N ALA A 1056 -14.45 -2.32 -14.67
CA ALA A 1056 -14.42 -1.03 -13.99
C ALA A 1056 -15.03 0.10 -14.85
N PHE A 1057 -15.37 1.21 -14.20
CA PHE A 1057 -15.92 2.40 -14.90
C PHE A 1057 -14.89 3.13 -15.78
N SER A 1058 -13.61 2.76 -15.76
CA SER A 1058 -12.60 3.15 -16.77
C SER A 1058 -12.87 2.57 -18.14
N ASP A 1059 -13.48 1.38 -18.18
CA ASP A 1059 -13.49 0.52 -19.35
C ASP A 1059 -14.70 0.86 -20.25
N VAL A 1060 -15.61 1.67 -19.72
CA VAL A 1060 -16.85 2.17 -20.34
C VAL A 1060 -16.56 3.36 -21.23
N GLN A 1061 -16.52 3.13 -22.54
CA GLN A 1061 -16.31 4.18 -23.54
C GLN A 1061 -17.59 5.00 -23.75
N GLN A 1062 -17.47 6.34 -23.69
CA GLN A 1062 -18.57 7.23 -24.04
C GLN A 1062 -18.68 7.31 -25.57
N VAL A 1063 -19.81 6.87 -26.13
CA VAL A 1063 -20.05 6.85 -27.58
C VAL A 1063 -21.37 7.55 -27.92
N PRO A 1064 -21.55 8.04 -29.16
CA PRO A 1064 -22.80 8.67 -29.57
C PRO A 1064 -24.01 7.78 -29.33
N ALA A 1065 -25.09 8.30 -28.77
CA ALA A 1065 -26.33 7.55 -28.53
C ALA A 1065 -26.89 6.90 -29.82
N ALA A 1066 -26.58 7.47 -31.00
CA ALA A 1066 -26.90 6.88 -32.30
C ALA A 1066 -26.10 5.58 -32.62
N GLN A 1067 -24.88 5.44 -32.11
CA GLN A 1067 -24.07 4.22 -32.23
C GLN A 1067 -24.60 3.13 -31.31
N VAL A 1068 -24.89 3.45 -30.04
CA VAL A 1068 -25.53 2.49 -29.11
C VAL A 1068 -26.87 2.02 -29.66
N ASN A 1069 -27.66 2.89 -30.29
CA ASN A 1069 -28.95 2.55 -30.90
C ASN A 1069 -28.88 1.94 -32.32
N ALA A 1070 -27.68 1.68 -32.84
CA ALA A 1070 -27.49 0.91 -34.07
C ALA A 1070 -27.29 -0.60 -33.81
N LEU A 1071 -26.95 -0.99 -32.57
CA LEU A 1071 -26.79 -2.38 -32.15
C LEU A 1071 -28.15 -3.01 -31.78
N GLU A 1072 -28.29 -4.31 -32.04
CA GLU A 1072 -29.49 -5.08 -31.66
C GLU A 1072 -29.52 -5.37 -30.16
N VAL A 1073 -30.69 -5.41 -29.53
CA VAL A 1073 -30.79 -5.67 -28.07
C VAL A 1073 -30.69 -7.18 -27.81
N GLY A 1074 -29.58 -7.60 -27.22
CA GLY A 1074 -29.37 -8.97 -26.72
C GLY A 1074 -29.91 -9.16 -25.29
N PRO A 1075 -29.73 -10.35 -24.70
CA PRO A 1075 -30.00 -10.55 -23.27
C PRO A 1075 -29.05 -9.72 -22.40
N ASP A 1076 -29.52 -9.31 -21.22
CA ASP A 1076 -28.68 -8.74 -20.16
C ASP A 1076 -27.46 -9.64 -19.87
N LEU A 1077 -26.38 -9.02 -19.39
CA LEU A 1077 -25.22 -9.74 -18.87
C LEU A 1077 -25.61 -10.44 -17.56
N ARG A 1078 -25.07 -11.63 -17.31
CA ARG A 1078 -25.32 -12.37 -16.07
C ARG A 1078 -24.77 -11.62 -14.86
N ALA A 1079 -25.41 -11.80 -13.71
CA ALA A 1079 -24.95 -11.19 -12.46
C ALA A 1079 -23.54 -11.65 -12.04
N GLU A 1080 -23.18 -12.91 -12.34
CA GLU A 1080 -21.85 -13.48 -12.10
C GLU A 1080 -21.45 -14.34 -13.33
N PRO A 1081 -20.17 -14.33 -13.76
CA PRO A 1081 -19.68 -15.24 -14.79
C PRO A 1081 -19.48 -16.65 -14.23
N ILE A 1082 -19.85 -17.66 -15.01
CA ILE A 1082 -19.64 -19.07 -14.69
C ILE A 1082 -18.76 -19.67 -15.79
N LEU A 1083 -17.62 -20.23 -15.42
CA LEU A 1083 -16.70 -20.90 -16.34
C LEU A 1083 -16.80 -22.41 -16.15
N VAL A 1084 -16.56 -23.16 -17.23
CA VAL A 1084 -16.38 -24.62 -17.18
C VAL A 1084 -15.14 -25.01 -17.98
N LYS A 1085 -14.52 -26.12 -17.60
CA LYS A 1085 -13.31 -26.64 -18.26
C LYS A 1085 -13.44 -28.15 -18.46
N ASP A 1086 -13.21 -28.63 -19.68
CA ASP A 1086 -13.27 -30.05 -20.02
C ASP A 1086 -11.93 -30.79 -19.80
N GLU A 1087 -11.92 -32.12 -19.96
CA GLU A 1087 -10.70 -32.95 -19.82
C GLU A 1087 -9.60 -32.61 -20.84
N SER A 1088 -9.92 -31.96 -21.97
CA SER A 1088 -8.91 -31.46 -22.93
C SER A 1088 -8.25 -30.15 -22.47
N GLY A 1089 -8.93 -29.42 -21.58
CA GLY A 1089 -8.50 -28.14 -21.04
C GLY A 1089 -9.16 -26.92 -21.69
N LYS A 1090 -10.07 -27.12 -22.65
CA LYS A 1090 -10.89 -26.06 -23.27
C LYS A 1090 -11.71 -25.37 -22.18
N VAL A 1091 -11.72 -24.03 -22.18
CA VAL A 1091 -12.55 -23.23 -21.28
C VAL A 1091 -13.72 -22.61 -22.05
N ASP A 1092 -14.93 -22.79 -21.53
CA ASP A 1092 -16.15 -22.15 -22.01
C ASP A 1092 -16.77 -21.32 -20.88
N VAL A 1093 -17.30 -20.14 -21.19
CA VAL A 1093 -18.22 -19.43 -20.28
C VAL A 1093 -19.63 -20.00 -20.45
N ILE A 1094 -20.43 -20.03 -19.40
CA ILE A 1094 -21.87 -20.30 -19.48
C ILE A 1094 -22.63 -18.97 -19.47
N ASP A 1095 -23.35 -18.70 -20.55
CA ASP A 1095 -23.97 -17.42 -20.87
C ASP A 1095 -25.48 -17.56 -21.12
N GLU A 1096 -26.20 -16.44 -21.25
CA GLU A 1096 -27.59 -16.44 -21.74
C GLU A 1096 -27.64 -16.59 -23.28
N PRO A 1097 -28.58 -17.39 -23.82
CA PRO A 1097 -28.68 -17.65 -25.26
C PRO A 1097 -29.05 -16.39 -26.06
N MET A 1098 -28.44 -16.22 -27.23
CA MET A 1098 -28.71 -15.08 -28.09
C MET A 1098 -30.10 -15.17 -28.78
N PRO A 1099 -30.75 -14.03 -29.10
CA PRO A 1099 -32.07 -14.04 -29.72
C PRO A 1099 -32.00 -14.55 -31.17
N VAL A 1100 -32.49 -15.77 -31.40
CA VAL A 1100 -32.50 -16.41 -32.73
C VAL A 1100 -33.37 -15.62 -33.71
N GLU A 1101 -32.83 -15.25 -34.87
CA GLU A 1101 -33.57 -14.53 -35.91
C GLU A 1101 -34.79 -15.34 -36.40
N PRO A 1102 -35.99 -14.73 -36.50
CA PRO A 1102 -37.13 -15.39 -37.13
C PRO A 1102 -36.86 -15.57 -38.64
N PRO A 1103 -36.98 -16.78 -39.20
CA PRO A 1103 -36.56 -17.07 -40.57
C PRO A 1103 -37.30 -16.18 -41.57
N SER A 1104 -36.54 -15.49 -42.42
CA SER A 1104 -37.03 -14.41 -43.29
C SER A 1104 -38.13 -14.88 -44.25
N GLY A 1105 -39.40 -14.61 -43.88
CA GLY A 1105 -40.57 -15.00 -44.65
C GLY A 1105 -40.60 -14.32 -46.02
N GLY A 1106 -40.47 -15.10 -47.10
CA GLY A 1106 -40.44 -14.59 -48.47
C GLY A 1106 -41.67 -13.76 -48.84
N THR A 1107 -41.46 -12.62 -49.51
CA THR A 1107 -42.49 -11.62 -49.80
C THR A 1107 -43.53 -12.09 -50.83
N GLY A 1108 -44.56 -12.79 -50.37
CA GLY A 1108 -45.79 -13.04 -51.13
C GLY A 1108 -46.75 -11.85 -51.05
N GLY A 1109 -46.72 -10.96 -52.04
CA GLY A 1109 -47.51 -9.72 -52.02
C GLY A 1109 -49.01 -9.90 -52.31
N ALA A 1110 -49.86 -9.17 -51.58
CA ALA A 1110 -51.26 -8.93 -51.92
C ALA A 1110 -51.66 -7.49 -51.53
N SER A 1111 -52.33 -6.78 -52.44
CA SER A 1111 -52.73 -5.38 -52.26
C SER A 1111 -54.09 -5.22 -51.58
N GLY A 1112 -54.21 -4.32 -50.61
CA GLY A 1112 -55.49 -3.93 -50.00
C GLY A 1112 -55.47 -2.49 -49.50
N SER A 1113 -56.37 -1.64 -50.03
CA SER A 1113 -56.44 -0.20 -49.75
C SER A 1113 -57.59 0.17 -48.81
N GLY A 1114 -57.43 1.16 -47.93
CA GLY A 1114 -58.60 1.85 -47.34
C GLY A 1114 -58.37 2.73 -46.11
N GLY A 1115 -58.26 4.05 -46.33
CA GLY A 1115 -59.17 5.03 -45.72
C GLY A 1115 -59.14 5.36 -44.22
N ASP A 1116 -58.83 6.64 -43.97
CA ASP A 1116 -59.54 7.55 -43.04
C ASP A 1116 -59.35 7.53 -41.50
N SER A 1117 -58.51 8.49 -41.07
CA SER A 1117 -58.93 9.74 -40.40
C SER A 1117 -59.44 9.78 -38.94
N ALA A 1118 -58.81 10.69 -38.18
CA ALA A 1118 -59.31 11.40 -36.97
C ALA A 1118 -59.45 10.62 -35.63
N SER A 1119 -59.41 11.25 -34.44
CA SER A 1119 -58.74 12.50 -33.98
C SER A 1119 -58.80 12.64 -32.44
N GLY A 1120 -57.91 13.45 -31.85
CA GLY A 1120 -58.22 14.27 -30.66
C GLY A 1120 -57.98 13.72 -29.23
N GLY A 1121 -56.94 14.26 -28.57
CA GLY A 1121 -57.08 15.05 -27.33
C GLY A 1121 -57.45 14.39 -25.99
N ALA A 1122 -56.54 14.51 -25.01
CA ALA A 1122 -56.91 14.67 -23.58
C ALA A 1122 -57.46 16.10 -23.32
N PRO A 1123 -58.25 16.39 -22.25
CA PRO A 1123 -57.65 16.63 -20.92
C PRO A 1123 -58.58 16.43 -19.67
N ALA A 1124 -58.03 16.65 -18.45
CA ALA A 1124 -58.58 17.38 -17.27
C ALA A 1124 -60.05 17.19 -16.76
N MET A 1125 -60.40 17.30 -15.46
CA MET A 1125 -59.67 17.49 -14.18
C MET A 1125 -60.58 17.27 -12.94
N GLY A 1126 -60.00 16.83 -11.80
CA GLY A 1126 -60.26 17.35 -10.44
C GLY A 1126 -61.43 16.83 -9.56
N GLY A 1127 -61.18 16.71 -8.24
CA GLY A 1127 -62.25 16.79 -7.20
C GLY A 1127 -62.23 15.76 -6.04
N ALA A 1128 -61.67 16.15 -4.88
CA ALA A 1128 -61.55 15.40 -3.61
C ALA A 1128 -62.85 14.68 -3.08
N THR A 1129 -62.76 13.62 -2.25
CA THR A 1129 -62.48 13.74 -0.79
C THR A 1129 -62.15 12.39 -0.08
N ALA A 1130 -61.58 12.50 1.13
CA ALA A 1130 -61.08 11.48 2.07
C ALA A 1130 -61.88 10.14 2.17
N SER A 1131 -61.26 8.99 2.48
CA SER A 1131 -60.49 8.75 3.72
C SER A 1131 -59.78 7.37 3.75
N GLY A 1132 -58.92 7.15 4.75
CA GLY A 1132 -58.22 5.87 5.01
C GLY A 1132 -56.77 5.85 4.51
N GLY A 1133 -55.87 5.14 5.21
CA GLY A 1133 -54.46 5.04 4.84
C GLY A 1133 -53.66 4.03 5.65
N SER A 1134 -52.37 3.93 5.33
CA SER A 1134 -51.33 3.02 5.87
C SER A 1134 -51.02 1.74 5.05
N SER A 1135 -49.96 1.88 4.22
CA SER A 1135 -48.76 1.04 4.17
C SER A 1135 -48.85 -0.50 4.14
N GLY A 1136 -48.17 -1.12 3.16
CA GLY A 1136 -47.57 -2.46 3.35
C GLY A 1136 -47.33 -3.30 2.09
N VAL A 1137 -46.05 -3.40 1.67
CA VAL A 1137 -45.37 -4.54 1.00
C VAL A 1137 -45.95 -5.09 -0.33
N GLY A 1138 -45.08 -5.30 -1.32
CA GLY A 1138 -45.45 -5.91 -2.61
C GLY A 1138 -45.73 -7.42 -2.53
N GLN A 1139 -46.70 -7.90 -3.31
CA GLN A 1139 -47.07 -9.31 -3.39
C GLN A 1139 -46.54 -9.99 -4.66
N LYS A 1140 -46.00 -11.21 -4.51
CA LYS A 1140 -45.92 -12.19 -5.60
C LYS A 1140 -47.34 -12.62 -6.02
N THR A 1141 -47.58 -12.84 -7.30
CA THR A 1141 -48.88 -13.31 -7.82
C THR A 1141 -49.09 -14.82 -7.59
N LYS A 1142 -50.36 -15.25 -7.59
CA LYS A 1142 -50.82 -16.59 -7.19
C LYS A 1142 -51.19 -17.51 -8.36
N LEU A 1143 -51.08 -18.82 -8.12
CA LEU A 1143 -52.19 -19.79 -8.22
C LEU A 1143 -52.10 -20.68 -6.94
N SER A 1144 -53.05 -20.77 -6.01
CA SER A 1144 -54.45 -21.29 -6.04
C SER A 1144 -54.52 -22.82 -6.18
N ASP A 1145 -55.17 -23.61 -5.30
CA ASP A 1145 -56.07 -23.26 -4.17
C ASP A 1145 -56.33 -24.45 -3.18
N SER A 1146 -57.16 -24.21 -2.14
CA SER A 1146 -58.04 -25.13 -1.36
C SER A 1146 -57.59 -25.83 -0.04
N GLY A 1147 -58.22 -25.40 1.07
CA GLY A 1147 -58.66 -26.20 2.26
C GLY A 1147 -57.64 -26.55 3.38
N SER A 1148 -58.02 -26.66 4.67
CA SER A 1148 -59.26 -26.25 5.38
C SER A 1148 -59.13 -26.27 6.93
N ASP A 1149 -59.66 -25.22 7.58
CA ASP A 1149 -60.44 -25.17 8.85
C ASP A 1149 -59.87 -25.53 10.27
N GLU A 1150 -59.75 -24.46 11.08
CA GLU A 1150 -60.23 -24.24 12.47
C GLU A 1150 -59.73 -24.99 13.75
N GLY A 1151 -59.69 -24.23 14.87
CA GLY A 1151 -59.69 -24.74 16.25
C GLY A 1151 -59.01 -23.81 17.29
N SER A 1152 -59.75 -23.14 18.20
CA SER A 1152 -59.20 -22.12 19.12
C SER A 1152 -59.65 -22.25 20.60
N CYS A 1153 -58.86 -21.72 21.55
CA CYS A 1153 -59.28 -21.16 22.86
C CYS A 1153 -58.11 -20.50 23.66
N ALA A 1154 -58.39 -19.70 24.72
CA ALA A 1154 -57.43 -18.81 25.41
C ALA A 1154 -57.76 -18.51 26.91
N CYS A 1155 -56.85 -17.85 27.68
CA CYS A 1155 -57.17 -16.89 28.79
C CYS A 1155 -55.97 -16.26 29.60
N ARG A 1156 -55.90 -14.91 29.69
CA ARG A 1156 -55.78 -13.95 30.87
C ARG A 1156 -54.85 -14.20 32.10
N ALA A 1157 -54.51 -13.25 33.02
CA ALA A 1157 -54.36 -11.76 33.16
C ALA A 1157 -54.21 -11.39 34.70
N ALA A 1158 -53.84 -10.21 35.24
CA ALA A 1158 -52.92 -9.07 34.92
C ALA A 1158 -52.90 -8.00 36.08
N GLY A 1159 -51.81 -7.23 36.32
CA GLY A 1159 -51.73 -6.05 37.27
C GLY A 1159 -50.39 -5.95 38.07
N ARG A 1160 -49.93 -4.82 38.66
CA ARG A 1160 -50.42 -3.42 38.88
C ARG A 1160 -49.25 -2.40 38.95
N THR A 1161 -49.54 -1.08 38.92
CA THR A 1161 -48.61 0.07 39.09
C THR A 1161 -48.59 0.63 40.54
N PRO A 1162 -47.67 1.55 40.96
CA PRO A 1162 -47.59 2.99 40.56
C PRO A 1162 -46.14 3.41 40.16
N ALA A 1163 -45.64 4.67 40.06
CA ALA A 1163 -46.11 6.05 40.33
C ALA A 1163 -45.38 7.10 39.41
N ASP A 1164 -45.60 8.41 39.66
CA ASP A 1164 -44.92 9.63 39.12
C ASP A 1164 -44.68 10.61 40.34
N PRO A 1165 -44.01 11.81 40.32
CA PRO A 1165 -43.88 12.81 39.22
C PRO A 1165 -42.53 13.64 39.19
N TRP A 1166 -42.59 14.87 38.60
CA TRP A 1166 -41.61 16.00 38.50
C TRP A 1166 -40.68 16.00 37.27
N GLY A 1167 -40.60 17.04 36.41
CA GLY A 1167 -41.54 18.16 36.14
C GLY A 1167 -40.88 19.48 35.66
N PHE A 1168 -41.24 19.97 34.44
CA PHE A 1168 -41.01 21.35 33.91
C PHE A 1168 -39.53 21.77 33.68
N LEU A 1169 -39.10 22.80 32.90
CA LEU A 1169 -39.60 23.77 31.88
C LEU A 1169 -38.34 24.24 31.06
N ALA A 1170 -38.35 24.88 29.88
CA ALA A 1170 -39.12 24.75 28.62
C ALA A 1170 -38.62 25.80 27.56
N PHE A 1171 -38.88 25.56 26.26
CA PHE A 1171 -38.80 26.51 25.11
C PHE A 1171 -37.38 27.00 24.67
N ALA A 1172 -37.10 27.34 23.39
CA ALA A 1172 -37.78 27.07 22.10
C ALA A 1172 -36.97 27.58 20.87
N LEU A 1173 -37.15 26.93 19.68
CA LEU A 1173 -37.03 27.47 18.30
C LEU A 1173 -35.63 28.00 17.86
N VAL A 1174 -35.12 27.86 16.62
CA VAL A 1174 -35.51 27.25 15.31
C VAL A 1174 -34.18 27.13 14.47
N LEU A 1175 -33.97 26.44 13.34
CA LEU A 1175 -34.78 25.87 12.23
C LEU A 1175 -34.11 24.59 11.63
N LEU A 1176 -34.55 24.19 10.44
CA LEU A 1176 -33.99 23.22 9.46
C LEU A 1176 -34.01 23.90 8.05
N PRO A 1177 -33.48 23.34 6.92
CA PRO A 1177 -33.12 21.95 6.55
C PRO A 1177 -31.65 21.78 6.09
N TRP A 1178 -31.06 20.57 5.86
CA TRP A 1178 -31.35 19.51 4.86
C TRP A 1178 -31.28 20.04 3.40
N LEU A 1179 -30.53 19.47 2.43
CA LEU A 1179 -30.51 18.05 2.00
C LEU A 1179 -29.33 17.65 1.04
N ARG A 1180 -29.00 16.34 1.00
CA ARG A 1180 -28.30 15.52 -0.06
C ARG A 1180 -26.93 15.98 -0.62
N ARG A 1181 -25.88 15.15 -0.73
CA ARG A 1181 -25.66 13.78 -1.28
C ARG A 1181 -25.82 13.63 -2.81
N ARG A 1182 -24.69 13.59 -3.53
CA ARG A 1182 -24.15 12.51 -4.40
C ARG A 1182 -22.68 12.91 -4.74
N ASN A 1183 -21.63 12.07 -4.72
CA ASN A 1183 -21.33 10.68 -5.15
C ASN A 1183 -21.08 10.50 -6.65
N ALA A 1184 -20.00 9.75 -6.97
CA ALA A 1184 -19.44 9.39 -8.28
C ALA A 1184 -18.88 10.57 -9.13
N GLY A 1185 -17.85 10.42 -9.97
CA GLY A 1185 -17.03 9.25 -10.38
C GLY A 1185 -15.52 9.58 -10.47
N ALA A 1186 -14.56 8.68 -10.72
CA ALA A 1186 -14.47 7.61 -11.75
C ALA A 1186 -14.41 8.19 -13.18
N PHE A 1187 -13.41 7.94 -14.05
CA PHE A 1187 -12.02 7.41 -14.00
C PHE A 1187 -11.14 8.40 -14.86
N GLN A 1188 -9.79 8.48 -14.83
CA GLN A 1188 -8.77 7.63 -15.49
C GLN A 1188 -9.09 7.18 -16.94
N PRO A 1189 -8.10 6.92 -17.85
CA PRO A 1189 -6.64 7.06 -17.72
C PRO A 1189 -5.92 7.71 -18.95
N ARG A 1190 -4.58 7.80 -18.88
CA ARG A 1190 -3.60 8.15 -19.94
C ARG A 1190 -3.59 9.61 -20.42
N GLU A 1191 -2.47 10.19 -20.85
CA GLU A 1191 -1.10 9.65 -21.02
C GLU A 1191 -0.13 10.15 -19.93
#